data_AF-A0A5C1QHE5-F1
#
_entry.id   AF-A0A5C1QHE5-F1
#
_cell.length_a   1.000
_cell.length_b   1.000
_cell.length_c   1.000
_cell.angle_alpha   90.00
_cell.angle_beta   90.00
_cell.angle_gamma   90.00
#
_symmetry.space_group_name_H-M   'P 1'
#
loop_
_entity.id
_entity.type
_entity.pdbx_description
1 polymer ?
#
loop_
_entity_poly.entity_id
_entity_poly.type
_entity_poly.pdbx_seq_one_letter_code
_entity_poly.pdbx_strand_id
1 'polypeptide(L)'
;MRFWLLQKLVSPVAGASIIVSLLPSPWRFPMRVIKGTSNRYLDIDLTTETWSVYTVTTEDLTSYLGGKGLALKIFYDRFAKEELAGIDPFGPENIIIFSMGVMLSSGASCTGRFEVLTKSPQTGLIVGSSCGGYFGEACKTAGWDGVIISGRAEGPLCLRIAKDGVQFEPAHHLWGQGTHEVQESLELTPKEGAAVIGPAGENRVLYANICSGHRFAGRGGIGAVMGAKNLKAIVARGKEVKYEPVLQKQFSDTVRKAKKYILRNQMSHRMRLYGTNANTRPGIQHGFSPVRNFRDRFHPDTEQISGEAMAEKYTTRHSTCRHCSILCGHKGHYPDGVFRQIPEYETAGMFGSNIHNFDSDLIGRWNEVLNELGMDTISAGGTIAWAMEAGEKGLRETELQFGRTDNIEAVLRQIASGKGAEAELAKGSKILSEQYGGQEFAIHVKGIEIAAYDPRAAWGQGLSYAVHNKGGCHLGSYLIGLEQLMGYMPPHTTLGKADWVIFMEDIYSGVNSLQLCQFTIYGILTEPVIPKYLPRFLLKIATITLPKIAMSLMNWSLLSRFFWSITGIRMNKWQFLKAGERINKLERWMDVQMGLKAADDTLPARFLKEKETAYTGKNTVVPIEKMVTQYHRKRGYDSTGGPSDGDLQKIMDTSRGKSRSITVRPSGRFFKTLYCRIVLAVLGWFIPAVACRKKSVQEEVVTFPEGFSFSLGVWPCGPSVTFRRRGRGLKKSGKTERVDMRVSLKSIEAAWLLFSFQESTCQSEANGRLSVEGELPHTCTFIRFMDKVEILLLPRFIAEKAVKKWVPVK
;
A
#
# COMPACT_ATOMS: atom_id res chain seq x y z
N MET A 1 9.50 25.45 -36.33
CA MET A 1 8.51 25.99 -37.29
C MET A 1 7.97 24.85 -38.15
N ARG A 2 6.66 24.65 -38.06
CA ARG A 2 5.71 23.97 -38.97
C ARG A 2 6.21 22.90 -39.96
N PHE A 3 5.86 21.65 -39.62
CA PHE A 3 5.48 20.57 -40.54
C PHE A 3 4.18 20.93 -41.29
N TRP A 4 4.22 20.93 -42.61
CA TRP A 4 3.13 20.93 -43.60
C TRP A 4 3.76 20.23 -44.83
N LEU A 5 3.15 19.38 -45.64
CA LEU A 5 1.86 18.69 -45.67
C LEU A 5 1.99 17.69 -46.84
N LEU A 6 1.43 16.49 -46.69
CA LEU A 6 0.81 15.66 -47.75
C LEU A 6 1.61 15.28 -49.03
N GLN A 7 2.03 14.01 -49.04
CA GLN A 7 1.52 12.97 -49.96
C GLN A 7 0.75 13.45 -51.21
N LYS A 8 1.32 13.23 -52.39
CA LYS A 8 0.66 12.66 -53.58
C LYS A 8 1.68 12.54 -54.71
N LEU A 9 1.88 11.31 -55.20
CA LEU A 9 2.21 10.90 -56.58
C LEU A 9 3.15 9.69 -56.60
N VAL A 10 2.62 8.49 -56.37
CA VAL A 10 3.10 7.30 -57.06
C VAL A 10 1.90 6.38 -57.31
N SER A 11 1.51 6.26 -58.59
CA SER A 11 0.78 5.12 -59.13
C SER A 11 1.80 4.16 -59.75
N PRO A 12 1.61 2.83 -59.70
CA PRO A 12 2.68 1.87 -59.86
C PRO A 12 2.87 1.49 -61.34
N VAL A 13 4.12 1.41 -61.79
CA VAL A 13 4.48 0.60 -62.96
C VAL A 13 5.23 -0.63 -62.45
N ALA A 14 4.72 -1.77 -62.88
CA ALA A 14 5.13 -3.11 -62.53
C ALA A 14 6.55 -3.45 -63.04
N GLY A 15 7.18 -4.40 -62.35
CA GLY A 15 8.11 -5.32 -62.98
C GLY A 15 9.59 -5.07 -62.74
N ALA A 16 10.06 -5.28 -61.50
CA ALA A 16 11.43 -5.71 -61.26
C ALA A 16 11.47 -6.58 -60.00
N SER A 17 11.47 -7.90 -60.21
CA SER A 17 11.71 -8.90 -59.18
C SER A 17 13.16 -8.80 -58.69
N ILE A 18 13.40 -7.97 -57.68
CA ILE A 18 14.64 -8.04 -56.90
C ILE A 18 14.40 -9.07 -55.80
N ILE A 19 15.00 -10.24 -55.98
CA ILE A 19 15.20 -11.24 -54.95
C ILE A 19 16.12 -10.59 -53.90
N VAL A 20 15.52 -9.94 -52.90
CA VAL A 20 16.22 -9.60 -51.67
C VAL A 20 16.27 -10.87 -50.84
N SER A 21 17.47 -11.43 -50.79
CA SER A 21 17.88 -12.48 -49.88
C SER A 21 17.32 -12.24 -48.48
N LEU A 22 16.40 -13.12 -48.07
CA LEU A 22 16.03 -13.35 -46.68
C LEU A 22 17.26 -13.89 -45.95
N LEU A 23 18.16 -13.00 -45.55
CA LEU A 23 19.11 -13.31 -44.49
C LEU A 23 18.28 -13.51 -43.21
N PRO A 24 18.32 -14.69 -42.57
CA PRO A 24 17.65 -14.88 -41.30
C PRO A 24 18.23 -13.87 -40.30
N SER A 25 17.36 -13.01 -39.76
CA SER A 25 17.64 -12.19 -38.58
C SER A 25 18.50 -12.99 -37.59
N PRO A 26 19.57 -12.41 -37.02
CA PRO A 26 20.41 -13.13 -36.08
C PRO A 26 19.51 -13.67 -34.97
N TRP A 27 19.46 -15.00 -34.94
CA TRP A 27 18.78 -15.87 -34.00
C TRP A 27 18.45 -15.20 -32.67
N ARG A 28 17.24 -14.64 -32.55
CA ARG A 28 16.64 -14.36 -31.25
C ARG A 28 16.29 -15.72 -30.66
N PHE A 29 17.22 -16.30 -29.90
CA PHE A 29 16.88 -17.40 -29.00
C PHE A 29 15.62 -17.02 -28.22
N PRO A 30 14.60 -17.88 -28.15
CA PRO A 30 13.38 -17.56 -27.44
C PRO A 30 13.72 -17.24 -25.99
N MET A 31 13.39 -16.02 -25.53
CA MET A 31 13.60 -15.62 -24.13
C MET A 31 12.98 -16.66 -23.20
N ARG A 32 13.76 -17.13 -22.23
CA ARG A 32 13.30 -18.10 -21.23
C ARG A 32 12.12 -17.51 -20.44
N VAL A 33 11.03 -18.28 -20.36
CA VAL A 33 9.82 -17.89 -19.63
C VAL A 33 9.80 -18.57 -18.26
N ILE A 34 9.60 -17.78 -17.20
CA ILE A 34 9.34 -18.25 -15.84
C ILE A 34 7.85 -18.06 -15.57
N LYS A 35 7.14 -19.14 -15.22
CA LYS A 35 5.74 -19.07 -14.77
C LYS A 35 5.70 -18.85 -13.26
N GLY A 36 5.06 -17.77 -12.82
CA GLY A 36 4.94 -17.40 -11.42
C GLY A 36 6.17 -16.66 -10.89
N THR A 37 6.92 -17.29 -10.00
CA THR A 37 8.12 -16.74 -9.34
C THR A 37 9.30 -17.67 -9.57
N SER A 38 10.52 -17.13 -9.58
CA SER A 38 11.75 -17.95 -9.61
C SER A 38 12.00 -18.62 -8.27
N ASN A 39 11.55 -18.00 -7.17
CA ASN A 39 11.84 -18.35 -5.77
C ASN A 39 13.34 -18.38 -5.44
N ARG A 40 14.19 -17.76 -6.27
CA ARG A 40 15.63 -17.75 -6.11
C ARG A 40 16.11 -16.38 -5.68
N TYR A 41 16.89 -16.35 -4.62
CA TYR A 41 17.58 -15.17 -4.11
C TYR A 41 19.08 -15.39 -4.26
N LEU A 42 19.80 -14.34 -4.62
CA LEU A 42 21.26 -14.32 -4.49
C LEU A 42 21.60 -14.09 -3.04
N ASP A 43 22.41 -14.96 -2.46
CA ASP A 43 22.93 -14.83 -1.09
C ASP A 43 24.41 -14.51 -1.18
N ILE A 44 24.78 -13.26 -0.86
CA ILE A 44 26.08 -12.66 -1.15
C ILE A 44 26.78 -12.32 0.16
N ASP A 45 28.01 -12.78 0.33
CA ASP A 45 28.90 -12.34 1.40
C ASP A 45 29.97 -11.41 0.84
N LEU A 46 29.97 -10.15 1.30
CA LEU A 46 30.91 -9.12 0.86
C LEU A 46 32.31 -9.28 1.45
N THR A 47 32.46 -9.99 2.56
CA THR A 47 33.75 -10.20 3.23
C THR A 47 34.56 -11.25 2.47
N THR A 48 33.91 -12.34 2.05
CA THR A 48 34.58 -13.41 1.28
C THR A 48 34.44 -13.25 -0.23
N GLU A 49 33.68 -12.26 -0.69
CA GLU A 49 33.31 -12.04 -2.09
C GLU A 49 32.74 -13.30 -2.76
N THR A 50 31.91 -14.03 -2.01
CA THR A 50 31.23 -15.23 -2.51
C THR A 50 29.74 -15.00 -2.64
N TRP A 51 29.10 -15.83 -3.46
CA TRP A 51 27.65 -15.86 -3.54
C TRP A 51 27.13 -17.28 -3.76
N SER A 52 25.90 -17.50 -3.32
CA SER A 52 25.17 -18.75 -3.52
C SER A 52 23.70 -18.46 -3.84
N VAL A 53 22.91 -19.52 -4.04
CA VAL A 53 21.48 -19.41 -4.34
C VAL A 53 20.67 -19.86 -3.13
N TYR A 54 19.97 -18.91 -2.51
CA TYR A 54 18.94 -19.21 -1.52
C TYR A 54 17.60 -19.47 -2.23
N THR A 55 16.99 -20.62 -1.95
CA THR A 55 15.72 -21.02 -2.58
C THR A 55 14.57 -20.95 -1.57
N VAL A 56 13.59 -20.10 -1.86
CA VAL A 56 12.39 -19.94 -1.02
C VAL A 56 11.47 -21.14 -1.19
N THR A 57 11.03 -21.70 -0.07
CA THR A 57 10.07 -22.81 -0.08
C THR A 57 8.67 -22.34 -0.49
N THR A 58 7.88 -23.24 -1.09
CA THR A 58 6.46 -22.97 -1.37
C THR A 58 5.67 -22.63 -0.11
N GLU A 59 6.07 -23.18 1.04
CA GLU A 59 5.43 -22.94 2.33
C GLU A 59 5.67 -21.51 2.83
N ASP A 60 6.90 -21.03 2.76
CA ASP A 60 7.22 -19.64 3.10
C ASP A 60 6.58 -18.67 2.12
N LEU A 61 6.62 -18.96 0.81
CA LEU A 61 5.93 -18.16 -0.19
C LEU A 61 4.42 -18.07 0.09
N THR A 62 3.78 -19.17 0.49
CA THR A 62 2.36 -19.19 0.84
C THR A 62 2.06 -18.38 2.10
N SER A 63 2.96 -18.44 3.09
CA SER A 63 2.74 -17.92 4.44
C SER A 63 3.13 -16.45 4.59
N TYR A 64 4.11 -16.00 3.80
CA TYR A 64 4.70 -14.67 3.86
C TYR A 64 4.60 -13.91 2.53
N LEU A 65 3.95 -14.51 1.53
CA LEU A 65 3.63 -13.93 0.22
C LEU A 65 4.85 -13.62 -0.67
N GLY A 66 5.68 -12.66 -0.29
CA GLY A 66 6.74 -12.08 -1.12
C GLY A 66 7.33 -10.83 -0.46
N GLY A 67 8.19 -10.10 -1.17
CA GLY A 67 8.55 -8.73 -0.82
C GLY A 67 8.97 -8.58 0.65
N LYS A 68 8.32 -7.64 1.37
CA LYS A 68 8.53 -7.44 2.81
C LYS A 68 8.39 -8.71 3.64
N GLY A 69 7.34 -9.50 3.43
CA GLY A 69 7.08 -10.69 4.22
C GLY A 69 8.16 -11.76 4.08
N LEU A 70 8.62 -12.03 2.84
CA LEU A 70 9.74 -12.96 2.63
C LEU A 70 11.06 -12.40 3.13
N ALA A 71 11.34 -11.11 2.91
CA ALA A 71 12.56 -10.50 3.43
C ALA A 71 12.62 -10.59 4.97
N LEU A 72 11.50 -10.35 5.65
CA LEU A 72 11.39 -10.49 7.09
C LEU A 72 11.59 -11.94 7.55
N LYS A 73 10.97 -12.92 6.87
CA LYS A 73 11.14 -14.34 7.19
C LYS A 73 12.58 -14.79 7.00
N ILE A 74 13.24 -14.37 5.92
CA ILE A 74 14.65 -14.65 5.66
C ILE A 74 15.53 -14.05 6.77
N PHE A 75 15.24 -12.81 7.20
CA PHE A 75 15.96 -12.21 8.32
C PHE A 75 15.76 -13.02 9.60
N TYR A 76 14.53 -13.38 9.92
CA TYR A 76 14.23 -14.23 11.07
C TYR A 76 14.96 -15.58 11.02
N ASP A 77 15.06 -16.22 9.86
CA ASP A 77 15.73 -17.52 9.72
C ASP A 77 17.25 -17.43 9.83
N ARG A 78 17.84 -16.25 9.61
CA ARG A 78 19.30 -16.05 9.65
C ARG A 78 19.83 -15.96 11.07
N PHE A 79 19.01 -15.56 12.04
CA PHE A 79 19.46 -15.26 13.39
C PHE A 79 18.66 -16.03 14.43
N ALA A 80 19.35 -16.54 15.43
CA ALA A 80 18.71 -17.04 16.63
C ALA A 80 18.07 -15.89 17.41
N LYS A 81 17.08 -16.22 18.25
CA LYS A 81 16.36 -15.23 19.06
C LYS A 81 17.31 -14.38 19.90
N GLU A 82 18.29 -15.01 20.53
CA GLU A 82 19.24 -14.41 21.47
C GLU A 82 20.23 -13.47 20.76
N GLU A 83 20.42 -13.64 19.44
CA GLU A 83 21.34 -12.83 18.64
C GLU A 83 20.72 -11.51 18.19
N LEU A 84 19.38 -11.44 18.06
CA LEU A 84 18.67 -10.28 17.47
C LEU A 84 19.02 -8.96 18.17
N ALA A 85 19.10 -8.96 19.51
CA ALA A 85 19.47 -7.79 20.29
C ALA A 85 20.89 -7.30 19.96
N GLY A 86 21.84 -8.24 19.83
CA GLY A 86 23.27 -7.99 19.68
C GLY A 86 23.73 -7.58 18.28
N ILE A 87 22.89 -7.72 17.24
CA ILE A 87 23.23 -7.28 15.88
C ILE A 87 23.53 -5.78 15.88
N ASP A 88 24.77 -5.38 15.58
CA ASP A 88 25.13 -3.99 15.34
C ASP A 88 24.55 -3.55 13.98
N PRO A 89 23.70 -2.50 13.91
CA PRO A 89 23.18 -2.01 12.65
C PRO A 89 24.25 -1.68 11.59
N PHE A 90 25.47 -1.31 12.01
CA PHE A 90 26.59 -1.08 11.10
C PHE A 90 27.52 -2.28 10.94
N GLY A 91 27.30 -3.36 11.70
CA GLY A 91 28.13 -4.55 11.72
C GLY A 91 28.11 -5.36 10.42
N PRO A 92 29.15 -6.15 10.14
CA PRO A 92 29.17 -7.07 9.00
C PRO A 92 28.05 -8.12 9.07
N GLU A 93 27.62 -8.52 10.27
CA GLU A 93 26.59 -9.52 10.52
C GLU A 93 25.17 -9.02 10.19
N ASN A 94 24.88 -7.72 10.33
CA ASN A 94 23.59 -7.19 9.94
C ASN A 94 23.36 -7.40 8.44
N ILE A 95 22.27 -8.04 8.04
CA ILE A 95 21.99 -8.29 6.63
C ILE A 95 21.10 -7.20 6.04
N ILE A 96 21.29 -6.91 4.76
CA ILE A 96 20.38 -6.07 3.96
C ILE A 96 19.78 -6.92 2.83
N ILE A 97 18.45 -6.93 2.74
CA ILE A 97 17.70 -7.79 1.83
C ILE A 97 16.90 -6.92 0.85
N PHE A 98 17.17 -7.09 -0.43
CA PHE A 98 16.39 -6.53 -1.53
C PHE A 98 15.41 -7.60 -2.04
N SER A 99 14.10 -7.40 -1.87
CA SER A 99 13.08 -8.38 -2.31
C SER A 99 12.13 -7.77 -3.33
N MET A 100 12.05 -8.41 -4.51
CA MET A 100 11.34 -7.87 -5.67
C MET A 100 9.81 -8.01 -5.58
N GLY A 101 9.32 -8.88 -4.69
CA GLY A 101 7.90 -9.21 -4.59
C GLY A 101 7.36 -9.96 -5.80
N VAL A 102 6.15 -10.53 -5.65
CA VAL A 102 5.59 -11.42 -6.69
C VAL A 102 4.97 -10.66 -7.86
N MET A 103 4.58 -9.40 -7.68
CA MET A 103 3.87 -8.63 -8.70
C MET A 103 4.78 -7.84 -9.64
N LEU A 104 6.06 -7.65 -9.29
CA LEU A 104 6.98 -6.90 -10.14
C LEU A 104 7.13 -7.58 -11.50
N SER A 105 7.22 -6.78 -12.56
CA SER A 105 7.28 -7.25 -13.96
C SER A 105 6.06 -8.05 -14.46
N SER A 106 4.96 -8.13 -13.70
CA SER A 106 3.73 -8.85 -14.12
C SER A 106 2.89 -8.12 -15.18
N GLY A 107 3.17 -6.84 -15.44
CA GLY A 107 2.38 -5.98 -16.32
C GLY A 107 1.06 -5.44 -15.72
N ALA A 108 0.75 -5.79 -14.46
CA ALA A 108 -0.37 -5.18 -13.74
C ALA A 108 -0.08 -3.69 -13.41
N SER A 109 -1.14 -2.94 -13.11
CA SER A 109 -0.96 -1.53 -12.74
C SER A 109 -0.31 -1.37 -11.37
N CYS A 110 0.62 -0.43 -11.27
CA CYS A 110 1.27 0.00 -10.03
C CYS A 110 2.09 -1.09 -9.33
N THR A 111 2.82 -1.90 -10.09
CA THR A 111 3.66 -3.00 -9.61
C THR A 111 5.17 -2.78 -9.78
N GLY A 112 5.61 -1.54 -10.06
CA GLY A 112 7.02 -1.22 -10.25
C GLY A 112 7.77 -0.94 -8.95
N ARG A 113 7.61 -1.76 -7.92
CA ARG A 113 8.21 -1.57 -6.59
C ARG A 113 8.99 -2.81 -6.14
N PHE A 114 9.98 -2.61 -5.27
CA PHE A 114 10.70 -3.65 -4.52
C PHE A 114 10.93 -3.20 -3.07
N GLU A 115 11.15 -4.14 -2.15
CA GLU A 115 11.45 -3.87 -0.74
C GLU A 115 12.95 -3.88 -0.49
N VAL A 116 13.41 -3.04 0.44
CA VAL A 116 14.70 -3.17 1.13
C VAL A 116 14.43 -3.31 2.63
N LEU A 117 14.99 -4.35 3.25
CA LEU A 117 14.79 -4.66 4.68
C LEU A 117 16.13 -4.93 5.38
N THR A 118 16.28 -4.40 6.60
CA THR A 118 17.47 -4.60 7.46
C THR A 118 17.16 -4.19 8.92
N LYS A 119 18.10 -4.36 9.85
CA LYS A 119 18.07 -3.69 11.16
C LYS A 119 18.51 -2.23 11.00
N SER A 120 17.69 -1.31 11.46
CA SER A 120 17.88 0.14 11.29
C SER A 120 18.94 0.69 12.24
N PRO A 121 19.88 1.54 11.77
CA PRO A 121 20.77 2.29 12.65
C PRO A 121 20.05 3.48 13.33
N GLN A 122 18.91 3.92 12.79
CA GLN A 122 18.13 5.03 13.36
C GLN A 122 17.34 4.60 14.60
N THR A 123 16.79 3.39 14.58
CA THR A 123 15.86 2.91 15.61
C THR A 123 16.39 1.73 16.42
N GLY A 124 17.37 0.99 15.90
CA GLY A 124 17.78 -0.31 16.42
C GLY A 124 16.79 -1.45 16.14
N LEU A 125 15.71 -1.19 15.41
CA LEU A 125 14.61 -2.14 15.12
C LEU A 125 14.64 -2.58 13.65
N ILE A 126 13.77 -3.52 13.27
CA ILE A 126 13.59 -3.88 11.87
C ILE A 126 12.98 -2.70 11.10
N VAL A 127 13.55 -2.41 9.92
CA VAL A 127 12.98 -1.45 8.99
C VAL A 127 12.80 -2.07 7.61
N GLY A 128 11.61 -1.86 7.04
CA GLY A 128 11.30 -2.11 5.64
C GLY A 128 10.98 -0.81 4.89
N SER A 129 11.56 -0.65 3.71
CA SER A 129 11.40 0.50 2.84
C SER A 129 11.14 0.08 1.39
N SER A 130 10.05 0.57 0.81
CA SER A 130 9.68 0.26 -0.57
C SER A 130 10.24 1.29 -1.54
N CYS A 131 10.94 0.81 -2.56
CA CYS A 131 11.54 1.64 -3.60
C CYS A 131 10.92 1.35 -4.97
N GLY A 132 10.84 2.38 -5.80
CA GLY A 132 10.58 2.20 -7.24
C GLY A 132 11.88 2.17 -8.03
N GLY A 133 11.82 2.56 -9.31
CA GLY A 133 13.01 2.68 -10.14
C GLY A 133 13.24 1.46 -11.02
N TYR A 134 14.44 1.37 -11.58
CA TYR A 134 14.77 0.38 -12.61
C TYR A 134 15.44 -0.88 -12.05
N PHE A 135 16.10 -0.77 -10.89
CA PHE A 135 16.84 -1.88 -10.28
C PHE A 135 15.98 -3.13 -10.10
N GLY A 136 14.81 -2.99 -9.47
CA GLY A 136 14.03 -4.16 -9.13
C GLY A 136 13.52 -4.94 -10.36
N GLU A 137 13.09 -4.24 -11.41
CA GLU A 137 12.69 -4.89 -12.67
C GLU A 137 13.89 -5.57 -13.34
N ALA A 138 15.05 -4.92 -13.34
CA ALA A 138 16.27 -5.48 -13.92
C ALA A 138 16.70 -6.75 -13.17
N CYS A 139 16.75 -6.71 -11.83
CA CYS A 139 17.04 -7.87 -10.98
C CYS A 139 16.04 -9.01 -11.20
N LYS A 140 14.73 -8.71 -11.17
CA LYS A 140 13.70 -9.72 -11.38
C LYS A 140 13.86 -10.39 -12.74
N THR A 141 14.00 -9.60 -13.80
CA THR A 141 14.14 -10.10 -15.19
C THR A 141 15.54 -10.61 -15.54
N ALA A 142 16.50 -10.54 -14.62
CA ALA A 142 17.73 -11.33 -14.66
C ALA A 142 17.48 -12.79 -14.21
N GLY A 143 16.40 -13.04 -13.47
CA GLY A 143 16.00 -14.36 -12.97
C GLY A 143 16.01 -14.50 -11.44
N TRP A 144 16.15 -13.39 -10.70
CA TRP A 144 16.29 -13.37 -9.24
C TRP A 144 15.13 -12.64 -8.57
N ASP A 145 14.43 -13.28 -7.62
CA ASP A 145 13.36 -12.65 -6.84
C ASP A 145 13.88 -11.80 -5.66
N GLY A 146 15.19 -11.84 -5.40
CA GLY A 146 15.84 -10.91 -4.48
C GLY A 146 17.33 -11.15 -4.30
N VAL A 147 17.92 -10.34 -3.43
CA VAL A 147 19.35 -10.32 -3.09
C VAL A 147 19.46 -10.16 -1.57
N ILE A 148 20.24 -11.02 -0.93
CA ILE A 148 20.59 -11.03 0.49
C ILE A 148 22.07 -10.68 0.57
N ILE A 149 22.43 -9.71 1.39
CA ILE A 149 23.80 -9.22 1.49
C ILE A 149 24.24 -9.23 2.96
N SER A 150 25.29 -10.01 3.25
CA SER A 150 26.02 -10.06 4.52
C SER A 150 27.46 -9.58 4.33
N GLY A 151 28.21 -9.48 5.44
CA GLY A 151 29.61 -9.12 5.41
C GLY A 151 29.86 -7.63 5.18
N ARG A 152 31.13 -7.27 4.98
CA ARG A 152 31.60 -5.93 4.66
C ARG A 152 32.79 -6.06 3.70
N ALA A 153 32.76 -5.34 2.59
CA ALA A 153 33.88 -5.30 1.66
C ALA A 153 35.05 -4.50 2.25
N GLU A 154 36.30 -4.85 1.91
CA GLU A 154 37.49 -4.15 2.40
C GLU A 154 37.53 -2.67 1.98
N GLY A 155 37.02 -2.37 0.79
CA GLY A 155 36.89 -1.02 0.26
C GLY A 155 35.56 -0.83 -0.50
N PRO A 156 35.31 0.39 -1.02
CA PRO A 156 34.14 0.69 -1.84
C PRO A 156 33.94 -0.33 -2.96
N LEU A 157 32.75 -0.92 -3.02
CA LEU A 157 32.40 -1.98 -3.96
C LEU A 157 31.13 -1.66 -4.75
N CYS A 158 31.09 -2.10 -6.00
CA CYS A 158 29.91 -2.18 -6.84
C CYS A 158 29.65 -3.66 -7.18
N LEU A 159 28.43 -4.13 -6.95
CA LEU A 159 28.01 -5.48 -7.36
C LEU A 159 27.34 -5.41 -8.73
N ARG A 160 27.78 -6.25 -9.69
CA ARG A 160 27.06 -6.45 -10.95
C ARG A 160 26.39 -7.83 -10.99
N ILE A 161 25.07 -7.81 -11.06
CA ILE A 161 24.21 -8.99 -11.05
C ILE A 161 23.75 -9.30 -12.47
N ALA A 162 23.96 -10.53 -12.92
CA ALA A 162 23.45 -11.06 -14.18
C ALA A 162 22.74 -12.41 -13.95
N LYS A 163 22.26 -13.04 -15.03
CA LYS A 163 21.58 -14.35 -14.96
C LYS A 163 22.48 -15.47 -14.40
N ASP A 164 23.80 -15.34 -14.58
CA ASP A 164 24.80 -16.38 -14.27
C ASP A 164 25.45 -16.18 -12.90
N GLY A 165 25.22 -15.04 -12.23
CA GLY A 165 25.81 -14.76 -10.92
C GLY A 165 26.06 -13.29 -10.63
N VAL A 166 27.06 -13.06 -9.77
CA VAL A 166 27.49 -11.75 -9.26
C VAL A 166 28.96 -11.52 -9.56
N GLN A 167 29.29 -10.32 -9.99
CA GLN A 167 30.66 -9.81 -10.10
C GLN A 167 30.88 -8.71 -9.04
N PHE A 168 32.07 -8.73 -8.44
CA PHE A 168 32.52 -7.81 -7.39
C PHE A 168 33.50 -6.83 -8.04
N GLU A 169 33.13 -5.55 -8.14
CA GLU A 169 33.93 -4.52 -8.81
C GLU A 169 34.37 -3.43 -7.83
N PRO A 170 35.67 -3.08 -7.75
CA PRO A 170 36.11 -1.93 -6.98
C PRO A 170 35.44 -0.63 -7.44
N ALA A 171 34.94 0.15 -6.48
CA ALA A 171 34.13 1.34 -6.72
C ALA A 171 34.71 2.62 -6.11
N HIS A 172 36.03 2.68 -5.89
CA HIS A 172 36.69 3.87 -5.35
C HIS A 172 36.40 5.14 -6.14
N HIS A 173 36.32 5.03 -7.48
CA HIS A 173 36.02 6.14 -8.37
C HIS A 173 34.59 6.71 -8.21
N LEU A 174 33.66 5.93 -7.64
CA LEU A 174 32.28 6.35 -7.37
C LEU A 174 32.11 6.94 -5.97
N TRP A 175 33.04 6.67 -5.05
CA TRP A 175 32.92 7.09 -3.66
C TRP A 175 33.03 8.62 -3.54
N GLY A 176 32.12 9.24 -2.80
CA GLY A 176 31.98 10.69 -2.67
C GLY A 176 31.04 11.33 -3.71
N GLN A 177 30.68 10.63 -4.79
CA GLN A 177 29.77 11.14 -5.80
C GLN A 177 28.31 11.09 -5.34
N GLY A 178 27.50 12.03 -5.85
CA GLY A 178 26.05 12.09 -5.62
C GLY A 178 25.30 10.93 -6.29
N THR A 179 24.09 10.60 -5.82
CA THR A 179 23.33 9.43 -6.32
C THR A 179 23.07 9.45 -7.84
N HIS A 180 22.82 10.63 -8.42
CA HIS A 180 22.60 10.78 -9.86
C HIS A 180 23.91 10.63 -10.65
N GLU A 181 24.98 11.30 -10.19
CA GLU A 181 26.32 11.22 -10.75
C GLU A 181 26.87 9.78 -10.77
N VAL A 182 26.63 9.01 -9.70
CA VAL A 182 27.00 7.59 -9.64
C VAL A 182 26.31 6.79 -10.73
N GLN A 183 25.01 7.01 -10.93
CA GLN A 183 24.24 6.28 -11.95
C GLN A 183 24.66 6.67 -13.39
N GLU A 184 25.10 7.91 -13.59
CA GLU A 184 25.67 8.38 -14.86
C GLU A 184 27.05 7.74 -15.09
N SER A 185 27.91 7.73 -14.07
CA SER A 185 29.25 7.12 -14.10
C SER A 185 29.23 5.59 -14.30
N LEU A 186 28.13 4.92 -13.96
CA LEU A 186 27.97 3.48 -14.15
C LEU A 186 27.67 3.07 -15.61
N GLU A 187 27.46 4.03 -16.52
CA GLU A 187 27.21 3.84 -17.96
C GLU A 187 26.15 2.76 -18.26
N LEU A 188 25.03 2.81 -17.51
CA LEU A 188 24.00 1.77 -17.55
C LEU A 188 23.40 1.58 -18.94
N THR A 189 23.35 0.33 -19.41
CA THR A 189 22.62 -0.03 -20.63
C THR A 189 21.10 0.02 -20.40
N PRO A 190 20.26 0.08 -21.47
CA PRO A 190 18.80 0.02 -21.35
C PRO A 190 18.24 -1.30 -20.77
N LYS A 191 19.09 -2.29 -20.50
CA LYS A 191 18.76 -3.55 -19.82
C LYS A 191 19.08 -3.50 -18.34
N GLU A 192 19.86 -2.52 -17.90
CA GLU A 192 20.35 -2.43 -16.54
C GLU A 192 19.51 -1.47 -15.69
N GLY A 193 19.60 -1.68 -14.38
CA GLY A 193 19.10 -0.76 -13.37
C GLY A 193 19.98 -0.85 -12.14
N ALA A 194 20.18 0.28 -11.47
CA ALA A 194 21.05 0.39 -10.31
C ALA A 194 20.29 0.79 -9.05
N ALA A 195 20.76 0.30 -7.90
CA ALA A 195 20.47 0.82 -6.57
C ALA A 195 21.78 1.36 -5.98
N VAL A 196 21.80 2.63 -5.56
CA VAL A 196 23.03 3.35 -5.18
C VAL A 196 22.83 4.17 -3.91
N ILE A 197 23.92 4.50 -3.23
CA ILE A 197 23.94 5.46 -2.12
C ILE A 197 24.70 6.74 -2.51
N GLY A 198 24.32 7.86 -1.90
CA GLY A 198 25.08 9.11 -1.98
C GLY A 198 26.02 9.29 -0.76
N PRO A 199 26.66 10.46 -0.64
CA PRO A 199 27.57 10.78 0.46
C PRO A 199 27.00 10.56 1.86
N ALA A 200 25.69 10.76 2.05
CA ALA A 200 25.06 10.52 3.35
C ALA A 200 25.10 9.05 3.77
N GLY A 201 24.97 8.12 2.81
CA GLY A 201 25.12 6.69 3.08
C GLY A 201 26.55 6.32 3.42
N GLU A 202 27.51 6.85 2.67
CA GLU A 202 28.95 6.66 2.88
C GLU A 202 29.40 7.12 4.27
N ASN A 203 28.89 8.28 4.70
CA ASN A 203 29.19 8.87 6.01
C ASN A 203 28.21 8.45 7.12
N ARG A 204 27.38 7.44 6.87
CA ARG A 204 26.50 6.79 7.85
C ARG A 204 25.53 7.74 8.57
N VAL A 205 24.98 8.72 7.86
CA VAL A 205 23.87 9.54 8.36
C VAL A 205 22.70 8.62 8.74
N LEU A 206 22.16 8.73 9.96
CA LEU A 206 21.20 7.74 10.49
C LEU A 206 19.91 7.64 9.67
N TYR A 207 19.62 8.64 8.85
CA TYR A 207 18.48 8.69 7.95
C TYR A 207 18.90 8.76 6.46
N ALA A 208 20.07 8.19 6.12
CA ALA A 208 20.48 7.98 4.73
C ALA A 208 19.59 6.94 4.02
N ASN A 209 19.38 7.15 2.72
CA ASN A 209 18.51 6.35 1.88
C ASN A 209 19.26 5.68 0.72
N ILE A 210 18.56 4.81 -0.02
CA ILE A 210 19.07 4.16 -1.24
C ILE A 210 18.25 4.67 -2.43
N CYS A 211 18.93 5.04 -3.52
CA CYS A 211 18.31 5.56 -4.74
C CYS A 211 18.30 4.51 -5.86
N SER A 212 17.21 4.45 -6.64
CA SER A 212 17.16 3.79 -7.95
C SER A 212 16.44 4.68 -8.97
N GLY A 213 17.19 5.16 -9.96
CA GLY A 213 16.76 6.19 -10.90
C GLY A 213 16.48 7.51 -10.18
N HIS A 214 15.20 7.82 -9.99
CA HIS A 214 14.71 8.98 -9.20
C HIS A 214 13.75 8.53 -8.09
N ARG A 215 13.92 7.32 -7.56
CA ARG A 215 13.06 6.71 -6.53
C ARG A 215 13.92 6.26 -5.37
N PHE A 216 13.35 6.28 -4.17
CA PHE A 216 14.11 6.08 -2.94
C PHE A 216 13.50 5.00 -2.07
N ALA A 217 14.35 4.13 -1.55
CA ALA A 217 14.10 3.38 -0.34
C ALA A 217 14.40 4.35 0.82
N GLY A 218 13.38 5.13 1.23
CA GLY A 218 13.58 6.45 1.79
C GLY A 218 13.93 6.60 3.28
N ARG A 219 13.55 5.67 4.17
CA ARG A 219 13.55 5.94 5.63
C ARG A 219 14.22 4.85 6.46
N GLY A 220 14.68 5.23 7.66
CA GLY A 220 15.24 4.34 8.68
C GLY A 220 16.70 3.94 8.45
N GLY A 221 17.47 4.77 7.74
CA GLY A 221 18.93 4.62 7.68
C GLY A 221 19.45 3.45 6.84
N ILE A 222 18.64 2.90 5.94
CA ILE A 222 19.07 1.75 5.13
C ILE A 222 20.21 2.08 4.17
N GLY A 223 20.35 3.34 3.74
CA GLY A 223 21.51 3.79 2.98
C GLY A 223 22.79 3.81 3.80
N ALA A 224 22.69 4.08 5.11
CA ALA A 224 23.83 4.05 6.02
C ALA A 224 24.29 2.61 6.31
N VAL A 225 23.37 1.64 6.35
CA VAL A 225 23.74 0.22 6.42
C VAL A 225 24.51 -0.21 5.18
N MET A 226 24.02 0.17 3.99
CA MET A 226 24.69 -0.13 2.72
C MET A 226 26.09 0.52 2.66
N GLY A 227 26.23 1.77 3.09
CA GLY A 227 27.54 2.45 3.19
C GLY A 227 28.47 1.86 4.25
N ALA A 228 27.95 1.42 5.40
CA ALA A 228 28.74 0.73 6.43
C ALA A 228 29.30 -0.62 5.96
N LYS A 229 28.74 -1.19 4.91
CA LYS A 229 29.26 -2.40 4.24
C LYS A 229 30.28 -2.09 3.12
N ASN A 230 30.62 -0.81 2.94
CA ASN A 230 31.38 -0.29 1.80
C ASN A 230 30.73 -0.59 0.44
N LEU A 231 29.43 -0.83 0.39
CA LEU A 231 28.72 -1.15 -0.85
C LEU A 231 28.16 0.14 -1.45
N LYS A 232 28.76 0.64 -2.52
CA LYS A 232 28.36 1.90 -3.17
C LYS A 232 27.17 1.72 -4.11
N ALA A 233 27.15 0.60 -4.84
CA ALA A 233 26.14 0.34 -5.87
C ALA A 233 25.85 -1.15 -6.05
N ILE A 234 24.62 -1.45 -6.47
CA ILE A 234 24.20 -2.75 -6.99
C ILE A 234 23.57 -2.51 -8.35
N VAL A 235 24.19 -3.03 -9.40
CA VAL A 235 23.68 -3.00 -10.77
C VAL A 235 23.13 -4.37 -11.11
N ALA A 236 21.94 -4.44 -11.67
CA ALA A 236 21.40 -5.67 -12.21
C ALA A 236 21.16 -5.53 -13.71
N ARG A 237 21.51 -6.56 -14.49
CA ARG A 237 21.24 -6.67 -15.92
C ARG A 237 20.04 -7.58 -16.18
N GLY A 238 18.92 -6.98 -16.58
CA GLY A 238 17.66 -7.66 -16.82
C GLY A 238 17.39 -8.01 -18.27
N LYS A 239 16.10 -8.31 -18.54
CA LYS A 239 15.57 -8.77 -19.84
C LYS A 239 16.21 -10.07 -20.37
N GLU A 240 16.68 -10.92 -19.46
CA GLU A 240 17.18 -12.28 -19.75
C GLU A 240 16.04 -13.30 -19.67
N VAL A 241 15.06 -13.07 -18.78
CA VAL A 241 13.86 -13.89 -18.63
C VAL A 241 12.59 -13.05 -18.67
N LYS A 242 11.48 -13.69 -19.07
CA LYS A 242 10.13 -13.11 -19.01
C LYS A 242 9.30 -13.83 -17.95
N TYR A 243 8.58 -13.08 -17.13
CA TYR A 243 7.64 -13.64 -16.15
C TYR A 243 6.24 -13.68 -16.71
N GLU A 244 5.54 -14.80 -16.49
CA GLU A 244 4.13 -14.95 -16.83
C GLU A 244 3.32 -15.47 -15.63
N PRO A 245 2.10 -14.95 -15.40
CA PRO A 245 1.22 -15.49 -14.37
C PRO A 245 0.88 -16.96 -14.66
N VAL A 246 0.85 -17.81 -13.61
CA VAL A 246 0.40 -19.21 -13.74
C VAL A 246 -1.05 -19.28 -14.26
N LEU A 247 -1.94 -18.39 -13.79
CA LEU A 247 -3.35 -18.34 -14.19
C LEU A 247 -3.67 -17.07 -15.00
N GLN A 248 -3.24 -17.03 -16.25
CA GLN A 248 -3.29 -15.85 -17.13
C GLN A 248 -4.69 -15.20 -17.26
N LYS A 249 -5.76 -15.99 -17.45
CA LYS A 249 -7.13 -15.46 -17.55
C LYS A 249 -7.58 -14.79 -16.26
N GLN A 250 -7.37 -15.46 -15.12
CA GLN A 250 -7.74 -14.91 -13.81
C GLN A 250 -6.94 -13.65 -13.50
N PHE A 251 -5.64 -13.64 -13.82
CA PHE A 251 -4.79 -12.46 -13.67
C PHE A 251 -5.33 -11.29 -14.48
N SER A 252 -5.57 -11.49 -15.78
CA SER A 252 -6.05 -10.45 -16.70
C SER A 252 -7.39 -9.85 -16.25
N ASP A 253 -8.33 -10.67 -15.79
CA ASP A 253 -9.61 -10.21 -15.25
C ASP A 253 -9.43 -9.41 -13.95
N THR A 254 -8.50 -9.84 -13.09
CA THR A 254 -8.17 -9.15 -11.83
C THR A 254 -7.52 -7.80 -12.10
N VAL A 255 -6.57 -7.72 -13.05
CA VAL A 255 -5.94 -6.47 -13.51
C VAL A 255 -6.99 -5.50 -14.04
N ARG A 256 -7.89 -5.96 -14.93
CA ARG A 256 -8.94 -5.11 -15.51
C ARG A 256 -9.85 -4.52 -14.43
N LYS A 257 -10.23 -5.34 -13.44
CA LYS A 257 -11.08 -4.91 -12.33
C LYS A 257 -10.37 -3.94 -11.39
N ALA A 258 -9.13 -4.23 -10.99
CA ALA A 258 -8.34 -3.35 -10.12
C ALA A 258 -8.06 -2.00 -10.79
N LYS A 259 -7.64 -1.98 -12.06
CA LYS A 259 -7.42 -0.76 -12.83
C LYS A 259 -8.68 0.11 -12.88
N LYS A 260 -9.84 -0.51 -13.13
CA LYS A 260 -11.13 0.19 -13.13
C LYS A 260 -11.45 0.82 -11.77
N TYR A 261 -11.13 0.16 -10.66
CA TYR A 261 -11.34 0.71 -9.32
C TYR A 261 -10.38 1.88 -9.06
N ILE A 262 -9.09 1.69 -9.29
CA ILE A 262 -8.08 2.74 -9.13
C ILE A 262 -8.46 4.02 -9.91
N LEU A 263 -8.81 3.89 -11.19
CA LEU A 263 -9.14 5.04 -12.03
C LEU A 263 -10.44 5.77 -11.66
N ARG A 264 -11.35 5.12 -10.92
CA ARG A 264 -12.63 5.72 -10.49
C ARG A 264 -12.54 6.40 -9.12
N ASN A 265 -11.45 6.15 -8.40
CA ASN A 265 -11.28 6.63 -7.05
C ASN A 265 -10.86 8.10 -7.02
N GLN A 266 -11.51 8.88 -6.16
CA GLN A 266 -11.28 10.33 -6.06
C GLN A 266 -9.87 10.67 -5.56
N MET A 267 -9.31 9.88 -4.63
CA MET A 267 -7.94 10.13 -4.17
C MET A 267 -6.94 9.91 -5.30
N SER A 268 -7.09 8.82 -6.06
CA SER A 268 -6.24 8.55 -7.23
C SER A 268 -6.36 9.63 -8.30
N HIS A 269 -7.56 10.19 -8.50
CA HIS A 269 -7.78 11.30 -9.43
C HIS A 269 -7.05 12.58 -8.99
N ARG A 270 -7.15 12.96 -7.70
CA ARG A 270 -6.44 14.13 -7.17
C ARG A 270 -4.92 13.98 -7.26
N MET A 271 -4.39 12.81 -6.90
CA MET A 271 -2.97 12.51 -7.03
C MET A 271 -2.48 12.59 -8.47
N ARG A 272 -3.30 12.20 -9.45
CA ARG A 272 -2.96 12.36 -10.87
C ARG A 272 -2.80 13.83 -11.24
N LEU A 273 -3.71 14.68 -10.80
CA LEU A 273 -3.71 16.09 -11.19
C LEU A 273 -2.58 16.88 -10.53
N TYR A 274 -2.36 16.68 -9.24
CA TYR A 274 -1.55 17.61 -8.42
C TYR A 274 -0.44 16.90 -7.61
N GLY A 275 -0.20 15.63 -7.89
CA GLY A 275 0.73 14.80 -7.15
C GLY A 275 0.27 14.55 -5.72
N THR A 276 1.19 14.13 -4.86
CA THR A 276 0.88 13.94 -3.43
C THR A 276 0.58 15.26 -2.72
N ASN A 277 1.12 16.39 -3.21
CA ASN A 277 0.81 17.75 -2.73
C ASN A 277 -0.67 18.13 -2.86
N ALA A 278 -1.50 17.33 -3.53
CA ALA A 278 -2.96 17.40 -3.43
C ALA A 278 -3.48 17.32 -1.98
N ASN A 279 -2.66 16.84 -1.04
CA ASN A 279 -2.99 16.77 0.38
C ASN A 279 -2.78 18.09 1.14
N THR A 280 -2.03 19.06 0.60
CA THR A 280 -1.73 20.33 1.29
C THR A 280 -2.99 21.13 1.61
N ARG A 281 -3.89 21.34 0.64
CA ARG A 281 -5.18 22.02 0.86
C ARG A 281 -6.07 21.32 1.90
N PRO A 282 -6.29 19.99 1.84
CA PRO A 282 -6.93 19.25 2.91
C PRO A 282 -6.23 19.43 4.27
N GLY A 283 -4.91 19.52 4.29
CA GLY A 283 -4.11 19.79 5.49
C GLY A 283 -4.44 21.13 6.11
N ILE A 284 -4.55 22.17 5.29
CA ILE A 284 -4.99 23.51 5.72
C ILE A 284 -6.43 23.44 6.23
N GLN A 285 -7.33 22.84 5.45
CA GLN A 285 -8.78 22.79 5.75
C GLN A 285 -9.12 21.99 7.00
N HIS A 286 -8.39 20.91 7.28
CA HIS A 286 -8.64 20.00 8.39
C HIS A 286 -7.63 20.17 9.53
N GLY A 287 -6.68 21.10 9.37
CA GLY A 287 -5.65 21.45 10.33
C GLY A 287 -4.70 20.29 10.61
N PHE A 288 -4.11 19.67 9.60
CA PHE A 288 -3.04 18.67 9.82
C PHE A 288 -1.70 19.07 9.19
N SER A 289 -1.60 20.28 8.65
CA SER A 289 -0.36 20.80 8.07
C SER A 289 0.62 21.19 9.18
N PRO A 290 1.82 20.60 9.27
CA PRO A 290 2.77 20.98 10.31
C PRO A 290 3.31 22.39 10.08
N VAL A 291 3.39 23.20 11.14
CA VAL A 291 3.94 24.56 11.08
C VAL A 291 4.88 24.77 12.27
N ARG A 292 6.11 25.23 11.99
CA ARG A 292 7.17 25.48 13.00
C ARG A 292 7.35 24.30 13.96
N ASN A 293 7.92 23.20 13.48
CA ASN A 293 8.12 21.95 14.22
C ASN A 293 6.82 21.40 14.85
N PHE A 294 5.71 21.42 14.10
CA PHE A 294 4.37 21.05 14.57
C PHE A 294 3.86 21.90 15.76
N ARG A 295 4.49 23.02 16.12
CA ARG A 295 3.98 23.94 17.15
C ARG A 295 2.57 24.40 16.78
N ASP A 296 2.36 24.66 15.50
CA ASP A 296 1.07 24.99 14.94
C ASP A 296 0.67 23.99 13.84
N ARG A 297 -0.60 24.00 13.46
CA ARG A 297 -1.22 23.09 12.49
C ARG A 297 -1.88 23.82 11.30
N PHE A 298 -1.65 25.13 11.20
CA PHE A 298 -2.21 26.01 10.17
C PHE A 298 -1.35 27.26 9.95
N HIS A 299 -1.17 27.63 8.68
CA HIS A 299 -0.69 28.94 8.25
C HIS A 299 -1.27 29.25 6.87
N PRO A 300 -1.78 30.46 6.59
CA PRO A 300 -2.42 30.77 5.30
C PRO A 300 -1.46 30.57 4.11
N ASP A 301 -0.19 30.95 4.26
CA ASP A 301 0.80 30.81 3.18
C ASP A 301 1.18 29.36 2.83
N THR A 302 0.72 28.38 3.61
CA THR A 302 0.85 26.96 3.26
C THR A 302 0.18 26.65 1.90
N GLU A 303 -0.76 27.49 1.46
CA GLU A 303 -1.38 27.37 0.13
C GLU A 303 -0.36 27.51 -1.02
N GLN A 304 0.70 28.29 -0.83
CA GLN A 304 1.74 28.54 -1.84
C GLN A 304 2.55 27.27 -2.17
N ILE A 305 2.57 26.30 -1.26
CA ILE A 305 3.22 25.00 -1.42
C ILE A 305 2.21 23.88 -1.74
N SER A 306 0.98 24.22 -2.12
CA SER A 306 -0.03 23.24 -2.54
C SER A 306 0.27 22.65 -3.91
N GLY A 307 -0.25 21.44 -4.17
CA GLY A 307 -0.07 20.79 -5.47
C GLY A 307 -0.73 21.57 -6.60
N GLU A 308 -1.85 22.24 -6.31
CA GLU A 308 -2.52 23.12 -7.24
C GLU A 308 -1.69 24.36 -7.58
N ALA A 309 -1.12 25.05 -6.59
CA ALA A 309 -0.24 26.20 -6.82
C ALA A 309 1.03 25.81 -7.59
N MET A 310 1.67 24.69 -7.22
CA MET A 310 2.85 24.18 -7.93
C MET A 310 2.53 23.74 -9.37
N ALA A 311 1.35 23.16 -9.62
CA ALA A 311 0.96 22.73 -10.95
C ALA A 311 0.81 23.91 -11.92
N GLU A 312 0.22 25.02 -11.43
CA GLU A 312 0.10 26.28 -12.16
C GLU A 312 1.46 26.94 -12.36
N LYS A 313 2.24 27.10 -11.28
CA LYS A 313 3.55 27.78 -11.31
C LYS A 313 4.55 27.10 -12.24
N TYR A 314 4.61 25.76 -12.27
CA TYR A 314 5.69 25.02 -12.94
C TYR A 314 5.32 24.31 -14.24
N THR A 315 4.08 24.44 -14.73
CA THR A 315 3.61 23.74 -15.93
C THR A 315 3.95 22.24 -15.91
N THR A 316 3.43 21.55 -14.90
CA THR A 316 3.90 20.19 -14.56
C THR A 316 3.51 19.12 -15.58
N ARG A 317 4.33 18.06 -15.66
CA ARG A 317 4.09 16.83 -16.43
C ARG A 317 4.33 15.60 -15.57
N HIS A 318 3.69 14.49 -15.91
CA HIS A 318 3.86 13.24 -15.17
C HIS A 318 5.30 12.69 -15.27
N SER A 319 5.89 12.35 -14.12
CA SER A 319 7.11 11.58 -13.96
C SER A 319 6.87 10.44 -12.98
N THR A 320 6.57 9.26 -13.48
CA THR A 320 5.87 8.21 -12.71
C THR A 320 6.64 6.91 -12.66
N CYS A 321 6.32 6.06 -11.68
CA CYS A 321 6.82 4.69 -11.65
C CYS A 321 6.38 3.92 -12.91
N ARG A 322 7.13 2.87 -13.27
CA ARG A 322 6.74 1.98 -14.38
C ARG A 322 5.39 1.30 -14.11
N HIS A 323 4.66 1.04 -15.19
CA HIS A 323 3.32 0.43 -15.18
C HIS A 323 2.29 1.13 -14.28
N CYS A 324 2.45 2.42 -13.98
CA CYS A 324 1.57 3.14 -13.06
C CYS A 324 0.29 3.64 -13.76
N SER A 325 -0.88 3.37 -13.17
CA SER A 325 -2.14 3.98 -13.61
C SER A 325 -2.55 5.19 -12.76
N ILE A 326 -1.90 5.45 -11.63
CA ILE A 326 -2.23 6.59 -10.74
C ILE A 326 -1.61 7.87 -11.29
N LEU A 327 -0.33 7.79 -11.67
CA LEU A 327 0.46 8.89 -12.21
C LEU A 327 0.69 10.05 -11.20
N CYS A 328 1.09 9.71 -9.97
CA CYS A 328 1.23 10.68 -8.87
C CYS A 328 2.51 11.51 -8.85
N GLY A 329 3.54 11.15 -9.62
CA GLY A 329 4.80 11.88 -9.62
C GLY A 329 4.81 12.92 -10.73
N HIS A 330 5.37 14.09 -10.48
CA HIS A 330 5.37 15.23 -11.40
C HIS A 330 6.75 15.86 -11.54
N LYS A 331 7.09 16.35 -12.73
CA LYS A 331 8.24 17.24 -13.00
C LYS A 331 7.72 18.56 -13.57
N GLY A 332 8.43 19.66 -13.36
CA GLY A 332 8.02 20.98 -13.82
C GLY A 332 9.22 21.88 -14.14
N HIS A 333 8.95 22.98 -14.86
CA HIS A 333 9.93 24.01 -15.16
C HIS A 333 9.98 25.01 -14.01
N TYR A 334 11.12 25.09 -13.33
CA TYR A 334 11.35 26.08 -12.28
C TYR A 334 11.79 27.42 -12.88
N PRO A 335 11.64 28.55 -12.16
CA PRO A 335 12.01 29.87 -12.65
C PRO A 335 13.48 30.03 -13.04
N ASP A 336 14.37 29.21 -12.48
CA ASP A 336 15.79 29.16 -12.83
C ASP A 336 16.08 28.40 -14.15
N GLY A 337 15.04 27.99 -14.87
CA GLY A 337 15.13 27.33 -16.17
C GLY A 337 15.32 25.80 -16.10
N VAL A 338 15.51 25.23 -14.91
CA VAL A 338 15.80 23.80 -14.77
C VAL A 338 14.50 23.00 -14.64
N PHE A 339 14.45 21.88 -15.35
CA PHE A 339 13.32 20.96 -15.31
C PHE A 339 13.51 19.90 -14.22
N ARG A 340 12.90 20.12 -13.04
CA ARG A 340 13.11 19.28 -11.85
C ARG A 340 11.88 18.52 -11.40
N GLN A 341 12.10 17.55 -10.52
CA GLN A 341 11.06 16.83 -9.80
C GLN A 341 10.29 17.79 -8.89
N ILE A 342 8.97 17.75 -8.96
CA ILE A 342 8.12 18.38 -7.95
C ILE A 342 8.22 17.52 -6.68
N PRO A 343 8.58 18.12 -5.53
CA PRO A 343 8.71 17.39 -4.27
C PRO A 343 7.41 16.70 -3.88
N GLU A 344 7.49 15.56 -3.21
CA GLU A 344 6.31 14.90 -2.64
C GLU A 344 5.78 15.71 -1.44
N TYR A 345 4.52 15.48 -1.05
CA TYR A 345 3.83 16.14 0.07
C TYR A 345 4.65 16.23 1.34
N GLU A 346 5.36 15.15 1.68
CA GLU A 346 6.14 15.12 2.91
C GLU A 346 7.33 16.08 2.84
N THR A 347 8.05 16.12 1.71
CA THR A 347 9.14 17.07 1.53
C THR A 347 8.61 18.50 1.54
N ALA A 348 7.50 18.77 0.85
CA ALA A 348 6.89 20.09 0.82
C ALA A 348 6.42 20.56 2.20
N GLY A 349 5.80 19.69 3.00
CA GLY A 349 5.38 20.03 4.35
C GLY A 349 6.55 20.21 5.31
N MET A 350 7.55 19.32 5.27
CA MET A 350 8.66 19.30 6.22
C MET A 350 9.72 20.38 5.97
N PHE A 351 9.99 20.74 4.71
CA PHE A 351 10.87 21.86 4.34
C PHE A 351 10.12 23.15 3.97
N GLY A 352 8.79 23.10 3.97
CA GLY A 352 7.95 24.26 3.82
C GLY A 352 7.48 24.75 5.18
N SER A 353 6.17 24.62 5.42
CA SER A 353 5.50 25.22 6.57
C SER A 353 6.11 24.79 7.91
N ASN A 354 6.62 23.55 8.01
CA ASN A 354 7.22 23.05 9.25
C ASN A 354 8.50 23.79 9.67
N ILE A 355 9.24 24.40 8.73
CA ILE A 355 10.38 25.28 9.02
C ILE A 355 10.08 26.76 8.76
N HIS A 356 8.78 27.10 8.62
CA HIS A 356 8.30 28.45 8.28
C HIS A 356 8.81 28.97 6.93
N ASN A 357 8.92 28.08 5.93
CA ASN A 357 9.23 28.43 4.55
C ASN A 357 8.01 28.19 3.65
N PHE A 358 7.69 29.13 2.77
CA PHE A 358 6.58 28.98 1.81
C PHE A 358 7.04 29.08 0.35
N ASP A 359 8.35 29.16 0.12
CA ASP A 359 8.92 29.20 -1.21
C ASP A 359 9.07 27.78 -1.79
N SER A 360 8.18 27.47 -2.73
CA SER A 360 8.19 26.20 -3.46
C SER A 360 9.43 25.99 -4.35
N ASP A 361 10.12 27.06 -4.76
CA ASP A 361 11.33 26.97 -5.58
C ASP A 361 12.50 26.43 -4.75
N LEU A 362 12.70 27.00 -3.56
CA LEU A 362 13.71 26.54 -2.61
C LEU A 362 13.47 25.10 -2.16
N ILE A 363 12.22 24.72 -1.89
CA ILE A 363 11.86 23.33 -1.54
C ILE A 363 12.22 22.39 -2.70
N GLY A 364 11.94 22.78 -3.95
CA GLY A 364 12.32 22.02 -5.14
C GLY A 364 13.83 21.81 -5.25
N ARG A 365 14.61 22.86 -4.99
CA ARG A 365 16.08 22.82 -4.97
C ARG A 365 16.61 21.92 -3.85
N TRP A 366 16.14 22.07 -2.62
CA TRP A 366 16.59 21.23 -1.51
C TRP A 366 16.19 19.77 -1.69
N ASN A 367 15.05 19.49 -2.31
CA ASN A 367 14.68 18.12 -2.68
C ASN A 367 15.68 17.50 -3.66
N GLU A 368 16.19 18.26 -4.65
CA GLU A 368 17.25 17.80 -5.55
C GLU A 368 18.56 17.53 -4.79
N VAL A 369 18.96 18.44 -3.89
CA VAL A 369 20.15 18.27 -3.05
C VAL A 369 20.03 17.05 -2.13
N LEU A 370 18.88 16.85 -1.47
CA LEU A 370 18.63 15.68 -0.62
C LEU A 370 18.68 14.37 -1.43
N ASN A 371 18.18 14.40 -2.66
CA ASN A 371 18.24 13.26 -3.57
C ASN A 371 19.68 12.94 -3.98
N GLU A 372 20.46 13.95 -4.37
CA GLU A 372 21.89 13.86 -4.69
C GLU A 372 22.68 13.28 -3.50
N LEU A 373 22.47 13.82 -2.31
CA LEU A 373 23.17 13.41 -1.09
C LEU A 373 22.73 12.02 -0.58
N GLY A 374 21.51 11.58 -0.92
CA GLY A 374 20.93 10.32 -0.48
C GLY A 374 20.36 10.37 0.95
N MET A 375 19.52 11.37 1.25
CA MET A 375 18.95 11.58 2.60
C MET A 375 17.41 11.55 2.63
N ASP A 376 16.84 10.98 3.69
CA ASP A 376 15.40 11.06 3.97
C ASP A 376 14.97 12.51 4.17
N THR A 377 14.10 13.02 3.29
CA THR A 377 13.60 14.38 3.37
C THR A 377 12.75 14.63 4.62
N ILE A 378 12.06 13.61 5.14
CA ILE A 378 11.21 13.75 6.32
C ILE A 378 12.08 13.91 7.57
N SER A 379 13.04 13.00 7.75
CA SER A 379 13.91 12.97 8.93
C SER A 379 14.88 14.16 8.93
N ALA A 380 15.41 14.56 7.76
CA ALA A 380 16.22 15.77 7.65
C ALA A 380 15.40 17.02 8.02
N GLY A 381 14.20 17.21 7.45
CA GLY A 381 13.35 18.35 7.75
C GLY A 381 12.86 18.39 9.20
N GLY A 382 12.53 17.22 9.78
CA GLY A 382 12.14 17.11 11.20
C GLY A 382 13.30 17.40 12.16
N THR A 383 14.51 16.95 11.83
CA THR A 383 15.71 17.20 12.65
C THR A 383 16.13 18.68 12.60
N ILE A 384 16.07 19.30 11.42
CA ILE A 384 16.31 20.74 11.26
C ILE A 384 15.26 21.55 12.02
N ALA A 385 13.99 21.18 11.95
CA ALA A 385 12.92 21.87 12.68
C ALA A 385 13.08 21.76 14.20
N TRP A 386 13.52 20.60 14.71
CA TRP A 386 13.90 20.46 16.12
C TRP A 386 15.10 21.35 16.47
N ALA A 387 16.13 21.40 15.63
CA ALA A 387 17.31 22.22 15.87
C ALA A 387 16.99 23.73 15.91
N MET A 388 16.12 24.20 15.01
CA MET A 388 15.60 25.58 15.04
C MET A 388 14.90 25.90 16.36
N GLU A 389 14.03 25.01 16.84
CA GLU A 389 13.32 25.20 18.12
C GLU A 389 14.24 25.08 19.34
N ALA A 390 15.23 24.17 19.30
CA ALA A 390 16.24 24.05 20.33
C ALA A 390 17.12 25.32 20.41
N GLY A 391 17.46 25.92 19.26
CA GLY A 391 18.13 27.21 19.16
C GLY A 391 17.32 28.36 19.75
N GLU A 392 16.02 28.49 19.38
CA GLU A 392 15.11 29.48 19.97
C GLU A 392 15.04 29.37 21.50
N LYS A 393 15.19 28.17 22.05
CA LYS A 393 15.14 27.87 23.48
C LYS A 393 16.51 27.93 24.18
N GLY A 394 17.59 28.22 23.45
CA GLY A 394 18.96 28.26 23.99
C GLY A 394 19.49 26.90 24.45
N LEU A 395 18.93 25.79 23.97
CA LEU A 395 19.36 24.43 24.32
C LEU A 395 20.55 23.96 23.48
N ARG A 396 20.73 24.55 22.30
CA ARG A 396 21.80 24.25 21.36
C ARG A 396 22.20 25.50 20.61
N GLU A 397 23.49 25.75 20.48
CA GLU A 397 24.01 26.81 19.61
C GLU A 397 23.82 26.41 18.14
N THR A 398 23.15 27.27 17.37
CA THR A 398 22.90 27.04 15.95
C THR A 398 22.54 28.35 15.25
N GLU A 399 22.88 28.42 13.97
CA GLU A 399 22.49 29.51 13.07
C GLU A 399 21.11 29.29 12.43
N LEU A 400 20.50 28.11 12.66
CA LEU A 400 19.19 27.73 12.14
C LEU A 400 18.08 28.47 12.87
N GLN A 401 17.18 29.10 12.11
CA GLN A 401 16.02 29.82 12.64
C GLN A 401 14.80 29.56 11.75
N PHE A 402 13.60 29.51 12.33
CA PHE A 402 12.39 29.39 11.53
C PHE A 402 12.26 30.57 10.56
N GLY A 403 12.07 30.28 9.27
CA GLY A 403 11.97 31.27 8.21
C GLY A 403 13.30 31.73 7.62
N ARG A 404 14.44 31.38 8.23
CA ARG A 404 15.76 31.60 7.63
C ARG A 404 16.08 30.47 6.65
N THR A 405 16.26 30.81 5.37
CA THR A 405 16.38 29.82 4.29
C THR A 405 17.72 29.86 3.54
N ASP A 406 18.52 30.91 3.73
CA ASP A 406 19.80 31.14 3.03
C ASP A 406 20.88 30.09 3.36
N ASN A 407 20.81 29.48 4.54
CA ASN A 407 21.81 28.53 5.03
C ASN A 407 21.44 27.04 4.88
N ILE A 408 20.19 26.71 4.51
CA ILE A 408 19.68 25.34 4.57
C ILE A 408 20.45 24.38 3.65
N GLU A 409 20.78 24.78 2.42
CA GLU A 409 21.54 23.91 1.52
C GLU A 409 22.94 23.58 2.10
N ALA A 410 23.63 24.58 2.65
CA ALA A 410 24.93 24.38 3.28
C ALA A 410 24.82 23.40 4.46
N VAL A 411 23.78 23.52 5.29
CA VAL A 411 23.51 22.61 6.40
C VAL A 411 23.28 21.18 5.90
N LEU A 412 22.48 20.98 4.84
CA LEU A 412 22.26 19.65 4.26
C LEU A 412 23.59 19.01 3.80
N ARG A 413 24.49 19.78 3.18
CA ARG A 413 25.81 19.29 2.77
C ARG A 413 26.73 18.99 3.97
N GLN A 414 26.64 19.78 5.04
CA GLN A 414 27.36 19.50 6.30
C GLN A 414 26.91 18.17 6.93
N ILE A 415 25.59 17.93 6.98
CA ILE A 415 25.01 16.68 7.47
C ILE A 415 25.55 15.49 6.67
N ALA A 416 25.44 15.55 5.33
CA ALA A 416 25.81 14.44 4.48
C ALA A 416 27.33 14.14 4.48
N SER A 417 28.16 15.16 4.68
CA SER A 417 29.62 15.02 4.72
C SER A 417 30.19 14.72 6.10
N GLY A 418 29.39 14.89 7.17
CA GLY A 418 29.86 14.79 8.55
C GLY A 418 30.83 15.90 8.96
N LYS A 419 30.88 17.02 8.22
CA LYS A 419 31.81 18.14 8.45
C LYS A 419 31.06 19.46 8.62
N GLY A 420 31.52 20.30 9.55
CA GLY A 420 30.93 21.60 9.84
C GLY A 420 30.11 21.61 11.14
N ALA A 421 29.65 22.80 11.55
CA ALA A 421 28.97 23.02 12.83
C ALA A 421 27.64 22.25 12.93
N GLU A 422 26.97 22.01 11.82
CA GLU A 422 25.66 21.36 11.78
C GLU A 422 25.73 19.87 11.41
N ALA A 423 26.94 19.30 11.29
CA ALA A 423 27.15 17.91 10.89
C ALA A 423 26.49 16.90 11.85
N GLU A 424 26.42 17.21 13.14
CA GLU A 424 25.83 16.33 14.15
C GLU A 424 24.33 16.09 13.94
N LEU A 425 23.64 16.94 13.17
CA LEU A 425 22.25 16.74 12.79
C LEU A 425 22.05 15.38 12.09
N ALA A 426 23.11 14.76 11.55
CA ALA A 426 23.11 13.40 11.02
C ALA A 426 22.62 12.31 12.01
N LYS A 427 22.62 12.59 13.32
CA LYS A 427 22.15 11.68 14.38
C LYS A 427 20.61 11.66 14.55
N GLY A 428 19.89 12.59 13.92
CA GLY A 428 18.43 12.68 14.01
C GLY A 428 17.93 13.31 15.32
N SER A 429 16.65 13.68 15.34
CA SER A 429 16.06 14.46 16.43
C SER A 429 16.04 13.74 17.78
N LYS A 430 15.82 12.41 17.79
CA LYS A 430 15.79 11.62 19.03
C LYS A 430 17.09 11.76 19.81
N ILE A 431 18.21 11.36 19.20
CA ILE A 431 19.52 11.33 19.86
C ILE A 431 19.95 12.74 20.28
N LEU A 432 19.72 13.73 19.42
CA LEU A 432 20.10 15.11 19.73
C LEU A 432 19.27 15.70 20.85
N SER A 433 17.98 15.38 20.92
CA SER A 433 17.12 15.80 22.04
C SER A 433 17.49 15.13 23.35
N GLU A 434 18.02 13.90 23.32
CA GLU A 434 18.58 13.23 24.50
C GLU A 434 19.89 13.89 24.95
N GLN A 435 20.69 14.41 24.02
CA GLN A 435 21.98 15.05 24.27
C GLN A 435 21.84 16.51 24.77
N TYR A 436 20.99 17.30 24.12
CA TYR A 436 20.86 18.76 24.38
C TYR A 436 19.59 19.13 25.17
N GLY A 437 18.66 18.19 25.35
CA GLY A 437 17.31 18.46 25.87
C GLY A 437 16.29 18.73 24.77
N GLY A 438 15.04 18.99 25.16
CA GLY A 438 13.96 19.27 24.21
C GLY A 438 13.23 18.03 23.70
N GLN A 439 13.25 16.92 24.44
CA GLN A 439 12.54 15.68 24.09
C GLN A 439 11.02 15.90 23.95
N GLU A 440 10.46 16.93 24.60
CA GLU A 440 9.04 17.26 24.53
C GLU A 440 8.58 17.77 23.15
N PHE A 441 9.50 18.35 22.38
CA PHE A 441 9.29 18.86 21.02
C PHE A 441 10.16 18.16 19.96
N ALA A 442 10.81 17.05 20.31
CA ALA A 442 11.44 16.15 19.35
C ALA A 442 10.37 15.28 18.67
N ILE A 443 9.97 15.63 17.45
CA ILE A 443 8.80 15.05 16.78
C ILE A 443 9.12 13.72 16.10
N HIS A 444 9.32 12.68 16.90
CA HIS A 444 9.60 11.31 16.45
C HIS A 444 8.79 10.24 17.21
N VAL A 445 8.72 9.04 16.64
CA VAL A 445 8.28 7.82 17.36
C VAL A 445 9.29 6.72 17.09
N LYS A 446 9.81 6.09 18.15
CA LYS A 446 10.88 5.07 18.10
C LYS A 446 12.15 5.52 17.35
N GLY A 447 12.43 6.82 17.33
CA GLY A 447 13.59 7.41 16.64
C GLY A 447 13.35 7.88 15.22
N ILE A 448 12.22 7.54 14.59
CA ILE A 448 11.87 8.04 13.26
C ILE A 448 10.97 9.28 13.37
N GLU A 449 11.38 10.38 12.73
CA GLU A 449 10.62 11.63 12.65
C GLU A 449 9.24 11.41 12.02
N ILE A 450 8.22 12.11 12.50
CA ILE A 450 6.86 12.00 11.95
C ILE A 450 6.75 12.76 10.62
N ALA A 451 5.99 12.19 9.68
CA ALA A 451 5.67 12.80 8.37
C ALA A 451 4.69 13.99 8.51
N ALA A 452 4.37 14.67 7.41
CA ALA A 452 3.65 15.95 7.42
C ALA A 452 2.14 15.85 7.72
N TYR A 453 1.75 15.03 8.70
CA TYR A 453 0.38 14.91 9.19
C TYR A 453 0.36 15.06 10.70
N ASP A 454 -0.17 16.19 11.18
CA ASP A 454 -0.39 16.41 12.60
C ASP A 454 -1.48 15.47 13.14
N PRO A 455 -1.15 14.55 14.08
CA PRO A 455 -2.11 13.58 14.58
C PRO A 455 -3.20 14.19 15.49
N ARG A 456 -3.07 15.44 15.95
CA ARG A 456 -4.13 16.17 16.68
C ARG A 456 -5.37 16.38 15.82
N ALA A 457 -5.27 16.26 14.49
CA ALA A 457 -6.40 16.28 13.59
C ALA A 457 -7.01 14.90 13.29
N ALA A 458 -6.32 13.80 13.62
CA ALA A 458 -6.69 12.45 13.19
C ALA A 458 -6.17 11.43 14.20
N TRP A 459 -6.97 11.11 15.22
CA TRP A 459 -6.52 10.26 16.33
C TRP A 459 -6.20 8.83 15.90
N GLY A 460 -6.83 8.31 14.85
CA GLY A 460 -6.47 7.03 14.25
C GLY A 460 -5.07 7.05 13.64
N GLN A 461 -4.71 8.14 12.95
CA GLN A 461 -3.36 8.37 12.46
C GLN A 461 -2.35 8.53 13.62
N GLY A 462 -2.73 9.20 14.70
CA GLY A 462 -1.93 9.26 15.93
C GLY A 462 -1.64 7.88 16.52
N LEU A 463 -2.66 7.03 16.64
CA LEU A 463 -2.48 5.64 17.05
C LEU A 463 -1.56 4.88 16.08
N SER A 464 -1.73 5.07 14.76
CA SER A 464 -0.86 4.46 13.76
C SER A 464 0.60 4.83 13.96
N TYR A 465 0.92 6.09 14.22
CA TYR A 465 2.30 6.49 14.46
C TYR A 465 2.87 5.82 15.70
N ALA A 466 2.11 5.83 16.80
CA ALA A 466 2.54 5.27 18.07
C ALA A 466 2.89 3.78 17.97
N VAL A 467 2.04 2.97 17.34
CA VAL A 467 2.17 1.50 17.40
C VAL A 467 2.92 0.87 16.24
N HIS A 468 3.16 1.61 15.15
CA HIS A 468 3.81 1.03 13.98
C HIS A 468 5.22 0.53 14.31
N ASN A 469 5.55 -0.66 13.79
CA ASN A 469 6.77 -1.41 14.13
C ASN A 469 8.04 -0.59 13.91
N LYS A 470 8.23 -0.02 12.71
CA LYS A 470 9.42 0.79 12.40
C LYS A 470 9.45 2.20 13.01
N GLY A 471 8.40 2.66 13.70
CA GLY A 471 8.31 4.02 14.25
C GLY A 471 7.40 4.98 13.48
N GLY A 472 7.67 6.29 13.58
CA GLY A 472 6.82 7.42 13.16
C GLY A 472 6.54 7.54 11.66
N CYS A 473 5.92 6.54 11.04
CA CYS A 473 5.64 6.47 9.61
C CYS A 473 4.14 6.42 9.30
N HIS A 474 3.69 7.27 8.39
CA HIS A 474 2.27 7.37 8.02
C HIS A 474 1.80 6.18 7.17
N LEU A 475 2.74 5.53 6.48
CA LEU A 475 2.52 4.38 5.60
C LEU A 475 2.36 3.05 6.35
N GLY A 476 2.26 3.07 7.68
CA GLY A 476 1.91 1.87 8.45
C GLY A 476 0.46 1.45 8.24
N SER A 477 -0.47 2.39 8.38
CA SER A 477 -1.91 2.14 8.20
C SER A 477 -2.67 3.28 7.51
N TYR A 478 -2.05 4.47 7.38
CA TYR A 478 -2.58 5.67 6.71
C TYR A 478 -4.02 6.05 7.06
N LEU A 479 -4.38 5.96 8.35
CA LEU A 479 -5.75 6.19 8.82
C LEU A 479 -6.30 7.59 8.51
N ILE A 480 -5.43 8.59 8.32
CA ILE A 480 -5.84 9.93 7.88
C ILE A 480 -6.63 9.91 6.56
N GLY A 481 -6.38 8.92 5.70
CA GLY A 481 -7.15 8.69 4.48
C GLY A 481 -8.65 8.46 4.76
N LEU A 482 -8.98 7.62 5.75
CA LEU A 482 -10.36 7.34 6.14
C LEU A 482 -10.97 8.44 6.99
N GLU A 483 -10.17 9.08 7.85
CA GLU A 483 -10.63 10.09 8.80
C GLU A 483 -10.91 11.44 8.15
N GLN A 484 -9.91 12.01 7.47
CA GLN A 484 -9.97 13.38 6.95
C GLN A 484 -10.17 13.40 5.44
N LEU A 485 -9.36 12.67 4.67
CA LEU A 485 -9.34 12.80 3.21
C LEU A 485 -10.64 12.29 2.55
N MET A 486 -11.17 11.17 3.03
CA MET A 486 -12.43 10.59 2.53
C MET A 486 -13.65 10.93 3.41
N GLY A 487 -13.42 11.25 4.70
CA GLY A 487 -14.47 11.52 5.67
C GLY A 487 -15.36 10.32 5.99
N TYR A 488 -14.83 9.10 5.90
CA TYR A 488 -15.56 7.84 6.14
C TYR A 488 -15.63 7.50 7.63
N MET A 489 -14.71 8.05 8.43
CA MET A 489 -14.61 7.81 9.86
C MET A 489 -14.49 9.14 10.61
N PRO A 490 -15.09 9.30 11.82
CA PRO A 490 -14.89 10.49 12.63
C PRO A 490 -13.42 10.62 13.09
N PRO A 491 -12.76 11.79 12.97
CA PRO A 491 -11.35 11.94 13.32
C PRO A 491 -11.04 11.98 14.83
N HIS A 492 -11.99 12.44 15.65
CA HIS A 492 -11.78 12.71 17.08
C HIS A 492 -12.61 11.78 17.98
N THR A 493 -12.35 10.48 17.88
CA THR A 493 -12.95 9.46 18.75
C THR A 493 -11.99 8.30 18.96
N THR A 494 -12.00 7.68 20.13
CA THR A 494 -11.21 6.45 20.39
C THR A 494 -11.92 5.20 19.90
N LEU A 495 -13.23 5.27 19.65
CA LEU A 495 -14.04 4.10 19.29
C LEU A 495 -13.65 3.55 17.91
N GLY A 496 -13.46 2.23 17.84
CA GLY A 496 -13.11 1.50 16.61
C GLY A 496 -11.69 1.76 16.08
N LYS A 497 -10.95 2.76 16.57
CA LYS A 497 -9.63 3.14 16.02
C LYS A 497 -8.63 1.99 16.05
N ALA A 498 -8.52 1.33 17.19
CA ALA A 498 -7.62 0.17 17.33
C ALA A 498 -7.98 -0.95 16.34
N ASP A 499 -9.26 -1.25 16.10
CA ASP A 499 -9.65 -2.26 15.12
C ASP A 499 -9.22 -1.88 13.70
N TRP A 500 -9.35 -0.61 13.33
CA TRP A 500 -8.97 -0.12 12.00
C TRP A 500 -7.47 -0.02 11.79
N VAL A 501 -6.71 0.40 12.78
CA VAL A 501 -5.24 0.39 12.72
C VAL A 501 -4.75 -1.04 12.50
N ILE A 502 -5.23 -2.00 13.32
CA ILE A 502 -4.89 -3.43 13.16
C ILE A 502 -5.20 -3.94 11.76
N PHE A 503 -6.44 -3.71 11.30
CA PHE A 503 -6.87 -4.18 9.98
C PHE A 503 -6.02 -3.59 8.85
N MET A 504 -5.73 -2.29 8.91
CA MET A 504 -4.98 -1.60 7.88
C MET A 504 -3.50 -2.00 7.88
N GLU A 505 -2.86 -2.17 9.04
CA GLU A 505 -1.49 -2.70 9.15
C GLU A 505 -1.36 -4.11 8.56
N ASP A 506 -2.34 -4.98 8.82
CA ASP A 506 -2.33 -6.34 8.28
C ASP A 506 -2.50 -6.31 6.75
N ILE A 507 -3.44 -5.51 6.24
CA ILE A 507 -3.61 -5.33 4.79
C ILE A 507 -2.34 -4.74 4.16
N TYR A 508 -1.75 -3.71 4.75
CA TYR A 508 -0.57 -3.02 4.22
C TYR A 508 0.66 -3.92 4.24
N SER A 509 0.82 -4.75 5.27
CA SER A 509 1.88 -5.77 5.33
C SER A 509 1.73 -6.77 4.17
N GLY A 510 0.52 -7.21 3.87
CA GLY A 510 0.25 -8.05 2.70
C GLY A 510 0.54 -7.33 1.38
N VAL A 511 0.17 -6.06 1.25
CA VAL A 511 0.37 -5.25 0.03
C VAL A 511 1.85 -4.99 -0.25
N ASN A 512 2.61 -4.64 0.78
CA ASN A 512 4.06 -4.49 0.69
C ASN A 512 4.74 -5.84 0.39
N SER A 513 4.14 -6.96 0.80
CA SER A 513 4.67 -8.28 0.43
C SER A 513 4.38 -8.65 -1.03
N LEU A 514 3.28 -8.16 -1.60
CA LEU A 514 3.05 -8.26 -3.05
C LEU A 514 3.91 -7.29 -3.86
N GLN A 515 4.42 -6.22 -3.23
CA GLN A 515 5.04 -5.05 -3.86
C GLN A 515 4.08 -4.30 -4.82
N LEU A 516 2.85 -4.09 -4.35
CA LEU A 516 1.90 -3.17 -4.96
C LEU A 516 2.04 -1.78 -4.34
N CYS A 517 1.92 -0.73 -5.14
CA CYS A 517 1.88 0.63 -4.60
C CYS A 517 0.70 0.81 -3.64
N GLN A 518 0.96 1.31 -2.43
CA GLN A 518 -0.06 1.51 -1.39
C GLN A 518 -1.16 2.49 -1.79
N PHE A 519 -0.91 3.42 -2.72
CA PHE A 519 -1.95 4.31 -3.25
C PHE A 519 -3.08 3.58 -4.01
N THR A 520 -2.88 2.31 -4.36
CA THR A 520 -3.95 1.48 -4.94
C THR A 520 -4.99 1.03 -3.91
N ILE A 521 -4.67 1.07 -2.61
CA ILE A 521 -5.45 0.39 -1.58
C ILE A 521 -6.81 1.02 -1.34
N TYR A 522 -6.92 2.35 -1.27
CA TYR A 522 -8.24 2.97 -1.17
C TYR A 522 -9.08 2.71 -2.41
N GLY A 523 -8.51 2.75 -3.61
CA GLY A 523 -9.21 2.31 -4.82
C GLY A 523 -9.74 0.87 -4.70
N ILE A 524 -8.94 -0.07 -4.24
CA ILE A 524 -9.34 -1.48 -4.09
C ILE A 524 -10.39 -1.68 -2.99
N LEU A 525 -10.23 -1.02 -1.83
CA LEU A 525 -11.06 -1.24 -0.66
C LEU A 525 -12.40 -0.49 -0.71
N THR A 526 -12.42 0.72 -1.28
CA THR A 526 -13.56 1.65 -1.13
C THR A 526 -14.40 1.83 -2.39
N GLU A 527 -13.93 1.40 -3.56
CA GLU A 527 -14.74 1.39 -4.80
C GLU A 527 -15.83 0.31 -4.92
N PRO A 528 -15.83 -0.80 -4.14
CA PRO A 528 -17.00 -1.66 -4.05
C PRO A 528 -18.28 -0.86 -3.69
N VAL A 529 -19.44 -1.39 -4.10
CA VAL A 529 -20.73 -0.66 -4.07
C VAL A 529 -21.07 -0.10 -2.69
N ILE A 530 -20.87 -0.88 -1.64
CA ILE A 530 -21.29 -0.49 -0.29
C ILE A 530 -20.48 0.71 0.23
N PRO A 531 -19.13 0.65 0.34
CA PRO A 531 -18.37 1.82 0.80
C PRO A 531 -18.55 3.05 -0.10
N LYS A 532 -18.74 2.85 -1.41
CA LYS A 532 -18.83 3.96 -2.37
C LYS A 532 -20.14 4.76 -2.27
N TYR A 533 -21.26 4.09 -2.03
CA TYR A 533 -22.60 4.71 -2.12
C TYR A 533 -23.31 4.84 -0.77
N LEU A 534 -22.79 4.25 0.30
CA LEU A 534 -23.37 4.44 1.63
C LEU A 534 -23.20 5.91 2.07
N PRO A 535 -24.27 6.57 2.56
CA PRO A 535 -24.17 7.93 3.10
C PRO A 535 -23.06 8.08 4.14
N ARG A 536 -22.29 9.18 4.07
CA ARG A 536 -21.13 9.41 4.94
C ARG A 536 -21.46 9.33 6.43
N PHE A 537 -22.63 9.79 6.86
CA PHE A 537 -23.03 9.72 8.27
C PHE A 537 -23.20 8.27 8.75
N LEU A 538 -23.76 7.38 7.90
CA LEU A 538 -23.88 5.95 8.19
C LEU A 538 -22.52 5.26 8.19
N LEU A 539 -21.62 5.63 7.27
CA LEU A 539 -20.23 5.15 7.29
C LEU A 539 -19.53 5.53 8.58
N LYS A 540 -19.66 6.79 9.01
CA LYS A 540 -19.07 7.29 10.25
C LYS A 540 -19.55 6.54 11.48
N ILE A 541 -20.85 6.22 11.54
CA ILE A 541 -21.41 5.39 12.63
C ILE A 541 -20.89 3.96 12.53
N ALA A 542 -21.05 3.31 11.37
CA ALA A 542 -20.70 1.91 11.17
C ALA A 542 -19.22 1.62 11.43
N THR A 543 -18.33 2.53 11.02
CA THR A 543 -16.88 2.38 11.21
C THR A 543 -16.48 2.36 12.68
N ILE A 544 -17.21 3.01 13.59
CA ILE A 544 -16.85 3.07 15.01
C ILE A 544 -17.68 2.11 15.88
N THR A 545 -18.95 1.84 15.53
CA THR A 545 -19.83 0.97 16.33
C THR A 545 -19.70 -0.49 15.93
N LEU A 546 -19.48 -0.77 14.64
CA LEU A 546 -19.44 -2.12 14.08
C LEU A 546 -18.22 -2.32 13.15
N PRO A 547 -16.98 -2.03 13.61
CA PRO A 547 -15.80 -1.99 12.76
C PRO A 547 -15.57 -3.30 11.98
N LYS A 548 -15.73 -4.45 12.64
CA LYS A 548 -15.57 -5.77 11.99
C LYS A 548 -16.57 -5.99 10.84
N ILE A 549 -17.82 -5.54 11.01
CA ILE A 549 -18.84 -5.64 9.95
C ILE A 549 -18.48 -4.67 8.83
N ALA A 550 -18.18 -3.40 9.15
CA ALA A 550 -17.80 -2.40 8.18
C ALA A 550 -16.60 -2.85 7.32
N MET A 551 -15.57 -3.43 7.93
CA MET A 551 -14.44 -4.04 7.22
C MET A 551 -14.90 -5.22 6.36
N SER A 552 -15.72 -6.14 6.87
CA SER A 552 -16.16 -7.31 6.10
C SER A 552 -16.93 -6.97 4.81
N LEU A 553 -17.49 -5.76 4.73
CA LEU A 553 -18.18 -5.21 3.55
C LEU A 553 -17.22 -4.60 2.53
N MET A 554 -15.95 -4.34 2.91
CA MET A 554 -14.88 -4.00 1.98
C MET A 554 -14.40 -5.25 1.22
N ASN A 555 -13.76 -5.04 0.06
CA ASN A 555 -13.35 -6.14 -0.81
C ASN A 555 -11.86 -6.12 -1.16
N TRP A 556 -11.05 -6.76 -0.32
CA TRP A 556 -9.63 -7.02 -0.59
C TRP A 556 -9.36 -8.34 -1.33
N SER A 557 -10.38 -9.01 -1.88
CA SER A 557 -10.18 -10.27 -2.63
C SER A 557 -9.36 -10.07 -3.91
N LEU A 558 -9.25 -8.84 -4.43
CA LEU A 558 -8.37 -8.54 -5.55
C LEU A 558 -6.90 -8.77 -5.19
N LEU A 559 -6.49 -8.46 -3.96
CA LEU A 559 -5.11 -8.68 -3.48
C LEU A 559 -4.78 -10.17 -3.42
N SER A 560 -5.67 -10.98 -2.82
CA SER A 560 -5.46 -12.43 -2.76
C SER A 560 -5.52 -13.09 -4.14
N ARG A 561 -6.36 -12.59 -5.05
CA ARG A 561 -6.42 -13.04 -6.45
C ARG A 561 -5.18 -12.69 -7.23
N PHE A 562 -4.54 -11.55 -6.98
CA PHE A 562 -3.26 -11.21 -7.59
C PHE A 562 -2.20 -12.23 -7.22
N PHE A 563 -2.02 -12.49 -5.92
CA PHE A 563 -1.11 -13.54 -5.43
C PHE A 563 -1.41 -14.91 -6.07
N TRP A 564 -2.67 -15.35 -5.98
CA TRP A 564 -3.08 -16.66 -6.50
C TRP A 564 -2.86 -16.77 -8.01
N SER A 565 -3.24 -15.77 -8.79
CA SER A 565 -3.12 -15.84 -10.24
C SER A 565 -1.68 -15.79 -10.74
N ILE A 566 -0.77 -15.15 -10.00
CA ILE A 566 0.66 -15.16 -10.29
C ILE A 566 1.27 -16.50 -9.91
N THR A 567 1.13 -16.93 -8.65
CA THR A 567 1.87 -18.07 -8.10
C THR A 567 1.23 -19.43 -8.37
N GLY A 568 -0.07 -19.46 -8.69
CA GLY A 568 -0.87 -20.69 -8.74
C GLY A 568 -1.36 -21.18 -7.37
N ILE A 569 -0.86 -20.59 -6.26
CA ILE A 569 -1.21 -21.00 -4.89
C ILE A 569 -2.57 -20.43 -4.52
N ARG A 570 -3.55 -21.30 -4.26
CA ARG A 570 -4.91 -20.88 -3.93
C ARG A 570 -4.96 -20.12 -2.61
N MET A 571 -5.38 -18.86 -2.68
CA MET A 571 -5.51 -17.99 -1.50
C MET A 571 -6.81 -17.19 -1.53
N ASN A 572 -7.58 -17.29 -0.44
CA ASN A 572 -8.76 -16.46 -0.23
C ASN A 572 -8.41 -15.16 0.52
N LYS A 573 -9.35 -14.22 0.55
CA LYS A 573 -9.14 -12.89 1.15
C LYS A 573 -8.78 -12.93 2.65
N TRP A 574 -9.28 -13.91 3.40
CA TRP A 574 -9.00 -14.05 4.83
C TRP A 574 -7.63 -14.67 5.10
N GLN A 575 -7.21 -15.62 4.26
CA GLN A 575 -5.85 -16.15 4.29
C GLN A 575 -4.82 -15.05 3.98
N PHE A 576 -5.12 -14.18 3.01
CA PHE A 576 -4.29 -13.01 2.71
C PHE A 576 -4.17 -12.07 3.91
N LEU A 577 -5.29 -11.74 4.55
CA LEU A 577 -5.30 -10.91 5.76
C LEU A 577 -4.49 -11.58 6.90
N LYS A 578 -4.62 -12.90 7.07
CA LYS A 578 -3.88 -13.66 8.07
C LYS A 578 -2.38 -13.71 7.79
N ALA A 579 -1.97 -13.76 6.52
CA ALA A 579 -0.56 -13.61 6.15
C ALA A 579 -0.02 -12.23 6.54
N GLY A 580 -0.81 -11.17 6.29
CA GLY A 580 -0.53 -9.83 6.77
C GLY A 580 -0.35 -9.74 8.29
N GLU A 581 -1.28 -10.30 9.07
CA GLU A 581 -1.20 -10.38 10.53
C GLU A 581 0.07 -11.11 10.99
N ARG A 582 0.41 -12.23 10.34
CA ARG A 582 1.62 -13.01 10.65
C ARG A 582 2.89 -12.19 10.44
N ILE A 583 3.00 -11.52 9.30
CA ILE A 583 4.15 -10.67 8.98
C ILE A 583 4.28 -9.54 10.00
N ASN A 584 3.18 -8.85 10.31
CA ASN A 584 3.19 -7.75 11.26
C ASN A 584 3.58 -8.20 12.68
N LYS A 585 3.05 -9.33 13.15
CA LYS A 585 3.38 -9.90 14.46
C LYS A 585 4.79 -10.47 14.54
N LEU A 586 5.31 -11.06 13.46
CA LEU A 586 6.70 -11.52 13.39
C LEU A 586 7.66 -10.34 13.54
N GLU A 587 7.43 -9.26 12.78
CA GLU A 587 8.24 -8.04 12.87
C GLU A 587 8.17 -7.44 14.28
N ARG A 588 6.96 -7.32 14.84
CA ARG A 588 6.78 -6.82 16.21
C ARG A 588 7.50 -7.67 17.25
N TRP A 589 7.46 -8.99 17.12
CA TRP A 589 8.17 -9.89 18.03
C TRP A 589 9.67 -9.70 17.94
N MET A 590 10.22 -9.63 16.72
CA MET A 590 11.65 -9.38 16.51
C MET A 590 12.06 -8.04 17.11
N ASP A 591 11.26 -6.98 16.90
CA ASP A 591 11.53 -5.67 17.47
C ASP A 591 11.55 -5.70 19.01
N VAL A 592 10.67 -6.48 19.65
CA VAL A 592 10.70 -6.69 21.11
C VAL A 592 11.99 -7.39 21.54
N GLN A 593 12.45 -8.40 20.78
CA GLN A 593 13.76 -9.01 21.05
C GLN A 593 14.91 -8.03 20.84
N MET A 594 14.75 -7.03 19.96
CA MET A 594 15.69 -5.94 19.74
C MET A 594 15.56 -4.77 20.74
N GLY A 595 14.73 -4.92 21.77
CA GLY A 595 14.63 -3.96 22.88
C GLY A 595 13.43 -3.01 22.83
N LEU A 596 12.51 -3.18 21.86
CA LEU A 596 11.25 -2.45 21.84
C LEU A 596 10.40 -2.79 23.06
N LYS A 597 9.83 -1.77 23.71
CA LYS A 597 8.99 -1.89 24.89
C LYS A 597 7.58 -1.37 24.61
N ALA A 598 6.61 -1.83 25.40
CA ALA A 598 5.24 -1.31 25.37
C ALA A 598 5.17 0.21 25.57
N ALA A 599 6.08 0.78 26.38
CA ALA A 599 6.15 2.22 26.64
C ALA A 599 6.59 3.06 25.43
N ASP A 600 7.27 2.44 24.46
CA ASP A 600 7.70 3.12 23.23
C ASP A 600 6.54 3.34 22.25
N ASP A 601 5.39 2.70 22.47
CA ASP A 601 4.16 2.96 21.73
C ASP A 601 3.44 4.20 22.27
N THR A 602 4.04 5.37 22.02
CA THR A 602 3.50 6.66 22.42
C THR A 602 3.72 7.71 21.33
N LEU A 603 3.37 8.96 21.62
CA LEU A 603 3.62 10.13 20.78
C LEU A 603 4.45 11.17 21.53
N PRO A 604 5.16 12.07 20.82
CA PRO A 604 5.78 13.25 21.41
C PRO A 604 4.83 14.03 22.32
N ALA A 605 5.36 14.59 23.41
CA ALA A 605 4.57 15.29 24.42
C ALA A 605 3.71 16.43 23.84
N ARG A 606 4.22 17.11 22.80
CA ARG A 606 3.48 18.09 22.00
C ARG A 606 2.08 17.61 21.60
N PHE A 607 1.95 16.41 21.07
CA PHE A 607 0.64 15.89 20.61
C PHE A 607 -0.28 15.44 21.75
N LEU A 608 0.27 15.23 22.94
CA LEU A 608 -0.45 14.74 24.12
C LEU A 608 -0.91 15.89 25.03
N LYS A 609 -0.20 17.02 25.01
CA LYS A 609 -0.38 18.12 25.97
C LYS A 609 -0.72 19.45 25.30
N GLU A 610 -0.16 19.75 24.13
CA GLU A 610 -0.32 21.06 23.50
C GLU A 610 -1.54 21.10 22.58
N LYS A 611 -2.65 21.63 23.12
CA LYS A 611 -3.93 21.73 22.43
C LYS A 611 -4.07 22.97 21.56
N GLU A 612 -3.58 24.12 22.05
CA GLU A 612 -3.84 25.41 21.43
C GLU A 612 -2.90 25.65 20.24
N THR A 613 -3.49 26.08 19.13
CA THR A 613 -2.83 26.32 17.83
C THR A 613 -3.55 27.46 17.11
N ALA A 614 -2.98 28.06 16.07
CA ALA A 614 -3.66 29.08 15.26
C ALA A 614 -4.78 28.52 14.37
N TYR A 615 -4.97 27.20 14.34
CA TYR A 615 -6.07 26.60 13.58
C TYR A 615 -7.43 26.91 14.22
N THR A 616 -8.34 27.46 13.42
CA THR A 616 -9.66 27.91 13.86
C THR A 616 -10.70 26.80 14.02
N GLY A 617 -10.38 25.57 13.60
CA GLY A 617 -11.23 24.41 13.80
C GLY A 617 -11.09 23.80 15.21
N LYS A 618 -11.40 22.52 15.35
CA LYS A 618 -11.36 21.85 16.65
C LYS A 618 -9.92 21.65 17.14
N ASN A 619 -9.52 22.39 18.17
CA ASN A 619 -8.30 22.15 18.93
C ASN A 619 -8.44 20.88 19.80
N THR A 620 -7.53 19.91 19.62
CA THR A 620 -7.53 18.65 20.37
C THR A 620 -6.11 18.17 20.67
N VAL A 621 -6.00 17.26 21.64
CA VAL A 621 -4.81 16.43 21.86
C VAL A 621 -5.17 14.96 21.60
N VAL A 622 -4.18 14.13 21.36
CA VAL A 622 -4.38 12.71 21.05
C VAL A 622 -4.48 11.90 22.36
N PRO A 623 -5.61 11.22 22.65
CA PRO A 623 -5.75 10.40 23.85
C PRO A 623 -5.06 9.03 23.68
N ILE A 624 -3.72 9.05 23.57
CA ILE A 624 -2.96 7.90 23.06
C ILE A 624 -3.01 6.68 23.98
N GLU A 625 -2.88 6.88 25.30
CA GLU A 625 -2.80 5.81 26.30
C GLU A 625 -4.00 4.86 26.22
N LYS A 626 -5.21 5.43 26.17
CA LYS A 626 -6.46 4.68 26.02
C LYS A 626 -6.49 3.89 24.72
N MET A 627 -5.99 4.45 23.63
CA MET A 627 -5.99 3.82 22.31
C MET A 627 -4.95 2.71 22.20
N VAL A 628 -3.74 2.91 22.73
CA VAL A 628 -2.67 1.91 22.76
C VAL A 628 -3.06 0.72 23.64
N THR A 629 -3.63 0.97 24.82
CA THR A 629 -4.17 -0.09 25.69
C THR A 629 -5.21 -0.94 24.96
N GLN A 630 -6.12 -0.30 24.21
CA GLN A 630 -7.10 -1.03 23.40
C GLN A 630 -6.46 -1.81 22.25
N TYR A 631 -5.43 -1.25 21.64
CA TYR A 631 -4.68 -1.87 20.54
C TYR A 631 -3.92 -3.11 21.02
N HIS A 632 -3.11 -3.01 22.08
CA HIS A 632 -2.38 -4.16 22.68
C HIS A 632 -3.32 -5.29 23.07
N ARG A 633 -4.42 -4.96 23.76
CA ARG A 633 -5.44 -5.96 24.13
C ARG A 633 -6.03 -6.67 22.91
N LYS A 634 -6.30 -5.94 21.82
CA LYS A 634 -6.88 -6.51 20.58
C LYS A 634 -5.85 -7.30 19.76
N ARG A 635 -4.59 -6.90 19.77
CA ARG A 635 -3.47 -7.64 19.16
C ARG A 635 -3.12 -8.91 19.93
N GLY A 636 -3.46 -8.95 21.22
CA GLY A 636 -3.04 -10.01 22.15
C GLY A 636 -1.59 -9.86 22.54
N TYR A 637 -1.12 -8.62 22.71
CA TYR A 637 0.22 -8.35 23.20
C TYR A 637 0.27 -8.43 24.72
N ASP A 638 1.38 -8.94 25.25
CA ASP A 638 1.64 -9.02 26.68
C ASP A 638 2.31 -7.72 27.19
N SER A 639 2.83 -7.74 28.42
CA SER A 639 3.49 -6.59 29.05
C SER A 639 4.76 -6.13 28.32
N THR A 640 5.36 -6.95 27.46
CA THR A 640 6.49 -6.54 26.60
C THR A 640 6.05 -5.58 25.50
N GLY A 641 4.75 -5.57 25.17
CA GLY A 641 4.21 -4.82 24.05
C GLY A 641 4.28 -5.59 22.72
N GLY A 642 4.63 -6.87 22.71
CA GLY A 642 4.59 -7.75 21.54
C GLY A 642 3.84 -9.05 21.81
N PRO A 643 3.73 -9.95 20.82
CA PRO A 643 3.20 -11.28 21.04
C PRO A 643 4.18 -12.11 21.87
N SER A 644 3.67 -13.00 22.73
CA SER A 644 4.50 -13.98 23.44
C SER A 644 5.13 -14.99 22.47
N ASP A 645 6.22 -15.66 22.88
CA ASP A 645 6.84 -16.73 22.07
C ASP A 645 5.85 -17.83 21.68
N GLY A 646 4.99 -18.23 22.62
CA GLY A 646 3.95 -19.24 22.36
C GLY A 646 2.90 -18.75 21.36
N ASP A 647 2.57 -17.46 21.36
CA ASP A 647 1.64 -16.89 20.38
C ASP A 647 2.30 -16.68 19.02
N LEU A 648 3.59 -16.36 18.99
CA LEU A 648 4.38 -16.32 17.76
C LEU A 648 4.43 -17.72 17.14
N GLN A 649 4.80 -18.74 17.91
CA GLN A 649 4.82 -20.13 17.42
C GLN A 649 3.45 -20.56 16.88
N LYS A 650 2.35 -20.22 17.54
CA LYS A 650 0.99 -20.52 17.05
C LYS A 650 0.65 -19.83 15.73
N ILE A 651 1.11 -18.60 15.50
CA ILE A 651 0.82 -17.88 14.25
C ILE A 651 1.73 -18.32 13.10
N MET A 652 2.95 -18.78 13.43
CA MET A 652 3.92 -19.34 12.49
C MET A 652 3.62 -20.79 12.13
N ASP A 653 3.01 -21.58 13.03
CA ASP A 653 2.62 -22.97 12.78
C ASP A 653 1.53 -23.04 11.69
N THR A 654 1.98 -23.30 10.48
CA THR A 654 1.20 -23.52 9.27
C THR A 654 0.76 -24.99 9.13
N SER A 655 1.37 -25.90 9.90
CA SER A 655 1.07 -27.33 9.91
C SER A 655 -0.27 -27.64 10.57
N ARG A 656 -0.73 -26.83 11.53
CA ARG A 656 -2.11 -26.90 12.06
C ARG A 656 -3.20 -26.63 11.02
N GLY A 657 -2.83 -26.18 9.82
CA GLY A 657 -3.70 -26.11 8.64
C GLY A 657 -3.69 -27.36 7.74
N LYS A 658 -2.73 -28.28 7.93
CA LYS A 658 -2.62 -29.58 7.27
C LYS A 658 -3.02 -30.66 8.29
N SER A 659 -4.14 -31.35 8.07
CA SER A 659 -4.77 -32.29 9.04
C SER A 659 -5.58 -31.64 10.16
N ARG A 660 -6.62 -30.90 9.77
CA ARG A 660 -7.94 -31.33 10.21
C ARG A 660 -8.67 -31.78 8.96
N SER A 661 -9.10 -33.04 8.94
CA SER A 661 -10.31 -33.35 8.18
C SER A 661 -11.29 -32.23 8.53
N ILE A 662 -11.81 -31.53 7.52
CA ILE A 662 -12.86 -30.57 7.76
C ILE A 662 -14.08 -31.42 8.15
N THR A 663 -14.12 -31.90 9.39
CA THR A 663 -15.38 -32.07 10.08
C THR A 663 -15.91 -30.66 10.18
N VAL A 664 -16.77 -30.29 9.24
CA VAL A 664 -17.56 -29.06 9.29
C VAL A 664 -18.39 -29.13 10.56
N ARG A 665 -17.82 -28.71 11.68
CA ARG A 665 -18.60 -28.37 12.87
C ARG A 665 -19.24 -27.02 12.58
N PRO A 666 -20.57 -26.90 12.56
CA PRO A 666 -21.25 -25.65 12.28
C PRO A 666 -21.02 -24.69 13.45
N SER A 667 -19.97 -23.90 13.40
CA SER A 667 -19.76 -22.79 14.32
C SER A 667 -19.46 -21.53 13.53
N GLY A 668 -20.17 -20.44 13.85
CA GLY A 668 -19.88 -19.10 13.32
C GLY A 668 -20.81 -18.54 12.23
N ARG A 669 -21.96 -19.15 11.94
CA ARG A 669 -22.89 -18.63 10.90
C ARG A 669 -24.03 -17.77 11.43
N PHE A 670 -24.13 -17.50 12.74
CA PHE A 670 -25.28 -16.78 13.32
C PHE A 670 -25.58 -15.46 12.61
N PHE A 671 -24.58 -14.58 12.45
CA PHE A 671 -24.77 -13.28 11.81
C PHE A 671 -25.13 -13.38 10.31
N LYS A 672 -24.42 -14.22 9.54
CA LYS A 672 -24.71 -14.41 8.11
C LYS A 672 -26.10 -15.02 7.91
N THR A 673 -26.47 -15.98 8.75
CA THR A 673 -27.79 -16.59 8.78
C THR A 673 -28.86 -15.58 9.17
N LEU A 674 -28.61 -14.72 10.16
CA LEU A 674 -29.50 -13.64 10.57
C LEU A 674 -29.67 -12.60 9.45
N TYR A 675 -28.59 -12.18 8.81
CA TYR A 675 -28.63 -11.27 7.67
C TYR A 675 -29.43 -11.87 6.51
N CYS A 676 -29.15 -13.11 6.11
CA CYS A 676 -29.90 -13.77 5.05
C CYS A 676 -31.37 -13.96 5.43
N ARG A 677 -31.68 -14.22 6.72
CA ARG A 677 -33.06 -14.26 7.24
C ARG A 677 -33.74 -12.90 7.08
N ILE A 678 -33.07 -11.81 7.46
CA ILE A 678 -33.60 -10.45 7.35
C ILE A 678 -33.83 -10.10 5.87
N VAL A 679 -32.85 -10.33 5.00
CA VAL A 679 -32.98 -10.05 3.56
C VAL A 679 -34.11 -10.85 2.94
N LEU A 680 -34.19 -12.16 3.20
CA LEU A 680 -35.28 -13.00 2.68
C LEU A 680 -36.64 -12.63 3.28
N ALA A 681 -36.68 -12.17 4.53
CA ALA A 681 -37.90 -11.62 5.12
C ALA A 681 -38.33 -10.35 4.36
N VAL A 682 -37.43 -9.39 4.15
CA VAL A 682 -37.68 -8.17 3.37
C VAL A 682 -38.15 -8.49 1.97
N LEU A 683 -37.47 -9.40 1.25
CA LEU A 683 -37.88 -9.88 -0.06
C LEU A 683 -39.29 -10.50 -0.03
N GLY A 684 -39.60 -11.26 1.02
CA GLY A 684 -40.93 -11.85 1.24
C GLY A 684 -42.06 -10.84 1.38
N TRP A 685 -41.79 -9.62 1.83
CA TRP A 685 -42.77 -8.53 1.87
C TRP A 685 -42.75 -7.70 0.58
N PHE A 686 -41.56 -7.42 0.07
CA PHE A 686 -41.35 -6.54 -1.07
C PHE A 686 -41.85 -7.13 -2.38
N ILE A 687 -41.55 -8.41 -2.66
CA ILE A 687 -41.89 -9.07 -3.92
C ILE A 687 -43.42 -9.07 -4.16
N PRO A 688 -44.26 -9.51 -3.20
CA PRO A 688 -45.72 -9.41 -3.33
C PRO A 688 -46.21 -7.97 -3.56
N ALA A 689 -45.65 -7.00 -2.82
CA ALA A 689 -46.06 -5.61 -2.93
C ALA A 689 -45.76 -5.02 -4.31
N VAL A 690 -44.60 -5.34 -4.88
CA VAL A 690 -44.21 -4.91 -6.24
C VAL A 690 -45.03 -5.63 -7.29
N ALA A 691 -45.20 -6.95 -7.16
CA ALA A 691 -46.04 -7.74 -8.06
C ALA A 691 -47.49 -7.23 -8.10
N CYS A 692 -48.01 -6.62 -7.04
CA CYS A 692 -49.35 -6.01 -7.05
C CYS A 692 -49.40 -4.58 -7.62
N ARG A 693 -48.28 -3.85 -7.64
CA ARG A 693 -48.27 -2.39 -7.94
C ARG A 693 -47.60 -2.01 -9.27
N LYS A 694 -46.77 -2.88 -9.85
CA LYS A 694 -46.01 -2.56 -11.07
C LYS A 694 -46.45 -3.43 -12.24
N LYS A 695 -47.04 -2.80 -13.26
CA LYS A 695 -47.56 -3.45 -14.47
C LYS A 695 -46.51 -4.32 -15.17
N SER A 696 -45.27 -3.82 -15.30
CA SER A 696 -44.17 -4.56 -15.92
C SER A 696 -43.79 -5.85 -15.19
N VAL A 697 -44.01 -5.91 -13.88
CA VAL A 697 -43.79 -7.11 -13.05
C VAL A 697 -45.02 -8.02 -13.10
N GLN A 698 -46.22 -7.47 -13.11
CA GLN A 698 -47.48 -8.23 -13.29
C GLN A 698 -47.51 -9.02 -14.58
N GLU A 699 -47.02 -8.42 -15.67
CA GLU A 699 -46.94 -9.08 -16.99
C GLU A 699 -46.10 -10.36 -16.94
N GLU A 700 -45.01 -10.40 -16.17
CA GLU A 700 -44.25 -11.65 -15.96
C GLU A 700 -44.99 -12.60 -15.02
N VAL A 701 -45.58 -12.10 -13.94
CA VAL A 701 -46.27 -12.94 -12.94
C VAL A 701 -47.44 -13.71 -13.57
N VAL A 702 -48.17 -13.10 -14.50
CA VAL A 702 -49.31 -13.73 -15.22
C VAL A 702 -48.86 -14.84 -16.19
N THR A 703 -47.56 -14.97 -16.48
CA THR A 703 -47.05 -16.08 -17.31
C THR A 703 -46.80 -17.37 -16.51
N PHE A 704 -46.70 -17.32 -15.18
CA PHE A 704 -46.68 -18.53 -14.35
C PHE A 704 -48.08 -19.13 -14.25
N PRO A 705 -48.32 -20.45 -14.29
CA PRO A 705 -49.66 -21.02 -14.11
C PRO A 705 -50.38 -20.52 -12.84
N GLU A 706 -51.72 -20.41 -12.85
CA GLU A 706 -52.46 -20.06 -11.63
C GLU A 706 -52.20 -21.09 -10.53
N GLY A 707 -51.89 -20.64 -9.31
CA GLY A 707 -51.46 -21.51 -8.21
C GLY A 707 -49.98 -21.93 -8.23
N PHE A 708 -49.22 -21.60 -9.27
CA PHE A 708 -47.79 -21.90 -9.37
C PHE A 708 -47.02 -21.33 -8.18
N SER A 709 -46.13 -22.14 -7.62
CA SER A 709 -45.39 -21.86 -6.41
C SER A 709 -43.89 -22.01 -6.61
N PHE A 710 -43.12 -21.04 -6.14
CA PHE A 710 -41.67 -21.11 -6.15
C PHE A 710 -41.05 -20.66 -4.83
N SER A 711 -39.86 -21.18 -4.55
CA SER A 711 -39.09 -20.80 -3.37
C SER A 711 -37.73 -20.22 -3.73
N LEU A 712 -37.31 -19.23 -2.95
CA LEU A 712 -35.95 -18.70 -2.93
C LEU A 712 -35.36 -18.96 -1.54
N GLY A 713 -34.26 -19.70 -1.47
CA GLY A 713 -33.69 -20.08 -0.19
C GLY A 713 -32.22 -20.47 -0.22
N VAL A 714 -31.73 -20.91 0.94
CA VAL A 714 -30.34 -21.31 1.15
C VAL A 714 -30.29 -22.78 1.57
N TRP A 715 -29.56 -23.61 0.82
CA TRP A 715 -29.39 -25.05 1.06
C TRP A 715 -28.28 -25.32 2.12
N PRO A 716 -28.31 -26.44 2.88
CA PRO A 716 -29.38 -27.45 2.99
C PRO A 716 -30.52 -27.08 3.96
N CYS A 717 -30.23 -26.31 5.02
CA CYS A 717 -31.20 -25.98 6.08
C CYS A 717 -31.26 -24.47 6.38
N GLY A 718 -31.00 -23.63 5.37
CA GLY A 718 -30.96 -22.19 5.53
C GLY A 718 -32.34 -21.53 5.42
N PRO A 719 -32.40 -20.20 5.63
CA PRO A 719 -33.65 -19.47 5.45
C PRO A 719 -34.14 -19.55 4.01
N SER A 720 -35.46 -19.59 3.85
CA SER A 720 -36.14 -19.58 2.57
C SER A 720 -37.42 -18.76 2.66
N VAL A 721 -37.89 -18.30 1.51
CA VAL A 721 -39.19 -17.68 1.32
C VAL A 721 -39.87 -18.33 0.13
N THR A 722 -41.16 -18.61 0.27
CA THR A 722 -41.99 -19.23 -0.76
C THR A 722 -43.04 -18.25 -1.22
N PHE A 723 -43.29 -18.22 -2.53
CA PHE A 723 -44.30 -17.39 -3.17
C PHE A 723 -45.25 -18.30 -3.94
N ARG A 724 -46.52 -17.92 -3.99
CA ARG A 724 -47.55 -18.57 -4.80
C ARG A 724 -48.29 -17.53 -5.62
N ARG A 725 -48.51 -17.82 -6.91
CA ARG A 725 -49.35 -17.00 -7.78
C ARG A 725 -50.80 -17.04 -7.30
N ARG A 726 -51.42 -15.86 -7.19
CA ARG A 726 -52.85 -15.69 -6.92
C ARG A 726 -53.38 -14.51 -7.73
N GLY A 727 -54.22 -14.80 -8.72
CA GLY A 727 -54.70 -13.83 -9.69
C GLY A 727 -53.55 -13.20 -10.46
N ARG A 728 -53.51 -11.86 -10.49
CA ARG A 728 -52.44 -11.08 -11.16
C ARG A 728 -51.22 -10.79 -10.27
N GLY A 729 -51.17 -11.35 -9.06
CA GLY A 729 -50.14 -11.06 -8.06
C GLY A 729 -49.50 -12.30 -7.45
N LEU A 730 -48.56 -12.06 -6.53
CA LEU A 730 -47.91 -13.10 -5.73
C LEU A 730 -48.31 -12.92 -4.27
N LYS A 731 -48.52 -14.03 -3.56
CA LYS A 731 -48.66 -14.05 -2.10
C LYS A 731 -47.54 -14.88 -1.48
N LYS A 732 -47.00 -14.41 -0.36
CA LYS A 732 -46.07 -15.19 0.46
C LYS A 732 -46.81 -16.43 1.02
N SER A 733 -46.25 -17.63 0.81
CA SER A 733 -46.77 -18.91 1.33
C SER A 733 -45.90 -19.45 2.48
N GLY A 734 -46.40 -20.47 3.18
CA GLY A 734 -45.73 -21.17 4.29
C GLY A 734 -44.49 -21.98 3.85
N LYS A 735 -43.67 -22.39 4.83
CA LYS A 735 -42.38 -23.10 4.59
C LYS A 735 -42.52 -24.58 4.18
N THR A 736 -43.70 -25.17 4.24
CA THR A 736 -43.90 -26.64 4.25
C THR A 736 -44.60 -27.21 3.03
N GLU A 737 -44.71 -26.47 1.93
CA GLU A 737 -45.34 -26.97 0.69
C GLU A 737 -44.30 -27.46 -0.33
N ARG A 738 -44.64 -28.54 -1.06
CA ARG A 738 -43.93 -28.92 -2.29
C ARG A 738 -44.10 -27.77 -3.27
N VAL A 739 -42.99 -27.23 -3.77
CA VAL A 739 -42.97 -26.11 -4.71
C VAL A 739 -42.72 -26.61 -6.13
N ASP A 740 -43.30 -25.93 -7.10
CA ASP A 740 -43.13 -26.24 -8.54
C ASP A 740 -41.73 -25.86 -9.04
N MET A 741 -41.11 -24.84 -8.41
CA MET A 741 -39.74 -24.44 -8.70
C MET A 741 -38.98 -24.01 -7.44
N ARG A 742 -37.74 -24.49 -7.29
CA ARG A 742 -36.87 -24.15 -6.16
C ARG A 742 -35.58 -23.51 -6.65
N VAL A 743 -35.33 -22.31 -6.15
CA VAL A 743 -34.09 -21.56 -6.37
C VAL A 743 -33.31 -21.55 -5.06
N SER A 744 -32.20 -22.28 -5.05
CA SER A 744 -31.39 -22.49 -3.86
C SER A 744 -29.97 -21.96 -4.04
N LEU A 745 -29.54 -21.13 -3.09
CA LEU A 745 -28.14 -20.78 -2.92
C LEU A 745 -27.45 -21.92 -2.17
N LYS A 746 -26.39 -22.48 -2.76
CA LYS A 746 -25.76 -23.72 -2.28
C LYS A 746 -25.09 -23.60 -0.89
N SER A 747 -24.94 -22.39 -0.36
CA SER A 747 -24.42 -22.14 0.99
C SER A 747 -24.81 -20.77 1.53
N ILE A 748 -24.70 -20.56 2.85
CA ILE A 748 -24.91 -19.23 3.44
C ILE A 748 -23.86 -18.23 2.96
N GLU A 749 -22.67 -18.69 2.57
CA GLU A 749 -21.64 -17.85 1.96
C GLU A 749 -22.06 -17.39 0.56
N ALA A 750 -22.64 -18.28 -0.26
CA ALA A 750 -23.20 -17.90 -1.55
C ALA A 750 -24.32 -16.87 -1.40
N ALA A 751 -25.22 -17.10 -0.44
CA ALA A 751 -26.30 -16.17 -0.13
C ALA A 751 -25.79 -14.81 0.35
N TRP A 752 -24.78 -14.80 1.21
CA TRP A 752 -24.14 -13.57 1.67
C TRP A 752 -23.54 -12.78 0.50
N LEU A 753 -22.79 -13.43 -0.40
CA LEU A 753 -22.16 -12.75 -1.54
C LEU A 753 -23.19 -12.11 -2.47
N LEU A 754 -24.29 -12.83 -2.75
CA LEU A 754 -25.36 -12.33 -3.59
C LEU A 754 -26.14 -11.20 -2.90
N PHE A 755 -26.65 -11.43 -1.68
CA PHE A 755 -27.49 -10.47 -0.98
C PHE A 755 -26.75 -9.21 -0.52
N SER A 756 -25.43 -9.28 -0.34
CA SER A 756 -24.58 -8.09 -0.10
C SER A 756 -24.05 -7.44 -1.38
N PHE A 757 -24.56 -7.82 -2.55
CA PHE A 757 -24.19 -7.29 -3.86
C PHE A 757 -22.68 -7.37 -4.18
N GLN A 758 -21.98 -8.33 -3.56
CA GLN A 758 -20.57 -8.62 -3.88
C GLN A 758 -20.45 -9.40 -5.20
N GLU A 759 -21.51 -10.12 -5.56
CA GLU A 759 -21.71 -10.80 -6.84
C GLU A 759 -23.13 -10.52 -7.36
N SER A 760 -23.30 -10.51 -8.69
CA SER A 760 -24.63 -10.51 -9.30
C SER A 760 -25.23 -11.91 -9.33
N THR A 761 -26.53 -12.02 -9.60
CA THR A 761 -27.23 -13.29 -9.81
C THR A 761 -26.57 -14.12 -10.91
N CYS A 762 -26.30 -13.53 -12.08
CA CYS A 762 -25.58 -14.21 -13.17
C CYS A 762 -24.15 -14.64 -12.79
N GLN A 763 -23.44 -13.85 -11.97
CA GLN A 763 -22.10 -14.21 -11.52
C GLN A 763 -22.12 -15.34 -10.48
N SER A 764 -23.14 -15.37 -9.63
CA SER A 764 -23.34 -16.47 -8.68
C SER A 764 -23.67 -17.77 -9.41
N GLU A 765 -24.50 -17.71 -10.46
CA GLU A 765 -24.82 -18.83 -11.35
C GLU A 765 -23.57 -19.32 -12.10
N ALA A 766 -22.83 -18.44 -12.76
CA ALA A 766 -21.61 -18.80 -13.51
C ALA A 766 -20.52 -19.46 -12.64
N ASN A 767 -20.52 -19.18 -11.33
CA ASN A 767 -19.63 -19.80 -10.37
C ASN A 767 -20.24 -21.05 -9.69
N GLY A 768 -21.36 -21.54 -10.19
CA GLY A 768 -22.05 -22.74 -9.71
C GLY A 768 -22.60 -22.61 -8.28
N ARG A 769 -22.91 -21.39 -7.80
CA ARG A 769 -23.37 -21.12 -6.43
C ARG A 769 -24.90 -21.11 -6.27
N LEU A 770 -25.61 -21.01 -7.39
CA LEU A 770 -27.07 -21.12 -7.48
C LEU A 770 -27.43 -22.52 -8.00
N SER A 771 -28.53 -23.07 -7.54
CA SER A 771 -29.18 -24.26 -8.09
C SER A 771 -30.63 -23.91 -8.37
N VAL A 772 -31.14 -24.27 -9.54
CA VAL A 772 -32.56 -24.12 -9.88
C VAL A 772 -33.10 -25.50 -10.21
N GLU A 773 -34.12 -25.92 -9.47
CA GLU A 773 -34.87 -27.16 -9.67
C GLU A 773 -36.26 -26.77 -10.17
N GLY A 774 -36.60 -27.14 -11.40
CA GLY A 774 -37.90 -26.84 -12.02
C GLY A 774 -37.81 -26.94 -13.54
N GLU A 775 -38.93 -26.79 -14.23
CA GLU A 775 -38.94 -26.80 -15.70
C GLU A 775 -38.28 -25.55 -16.29
N LEU A 776 -37.61 -25.73 -17.43
CA LEU A 776 -36.85 -24.67 -18.10
C LEU A 776 -37.70 -23.42 -18.46
N PRO A 777 -38.93 -23.54 -18.99
CA PRO A 777 -39.75 -22.37 -19.32
C PRO A 777 -40.06 -21.49 -18.10
N HIS A 778 -40.41 -22.11 -16.97
CA HIS A 778 -40.70 -21.41 -15.72
C HIS A 778 -39.46 -20.76 -15.11
N THR A 779 -38.30 -21.41 -15.25
CA THR A 779 -37.00 -20.85 -14.83
C THR A 779 -36.65 -19.58 -15.62
N CYS A 780 -36.81 -19.60 -16.95
CA CYS A 780 -36.58 -18.44 -17.79
C CYS A 780 -37.51 -17.27 -17.43
N THR A 781 -38.78 -17.55 -17.15
CA THR A 781 -39.74 -16.54 -16.67
C THR A 781 -39.34 -15.98 -15.30
N PHE A 782 -38.92 -16.82 -14.37
CA PHE A 782 -38.45 -16.38 -13.06
C PHE A 782 -37.23 -15.46 -13.14
N ILE A 783 -36.29 -15.74 -14.04
CA ILE A 783 -35.12 -14.88 -14.24
C ILE A 783 -35.55 -13.50 -14.73
N ARG A 784 -36.42 -13.41 -15.75
CA ARG A 784 -36.96 -12.12 -16.25
C ARG A 784 -37.73 -11.36 -15.17
N PHE A 785 -38.53 -12.07 -14.39
CA PHE A 785 -39.26 -11.52 -13.25
C PHE A 785 -38.31 -10.94 -12.19
N MET A 786 -37.30 -11.70 -11.78
CA MET A 786 -36.31 -11.26 -10.79
C MET A 786 -35.48 -10.08 -11.29
N ASP A 787 -35.08 -10.05 -12.56
CA ASP A 787 -34.39 -8.91 -13.16
C ASP A 787 -35.20 -7.61 -13.02
N LYS A 788 -36.53 -7.67 -13.23
CA LYS A 788 -37.42 -6.52 -13.05
C LYS A 788 -37.59 -6.13 -11.58
N VAL A 789 -37.64 -7.09 -10.67
CA VAL A 789 -37.76 -6.86 -9.22
C VAL A 789 -36.46 -6.28 -8.63
N GLU A 790 -35.29 -6.77 -9.04
CA GLU A 790 -33.98 -6.33 -8.57
C GLU A 790 -33.75 -4.84 -8.82
N ILE A 791 -34.20 -4.31 -9.95
CA ILE A 791 -34.15 -2.87 -10.28
C ILE A 791 -34.95 -2.03 -9.28
N LEU A 792 -36.06 -2.58 -8.75
CA LEU A 792 -36.97 -1.87 -7.86
C LEU A 792 -36.57 -1.97 -6.38
N LEU A 793 -35.77 -2.98 -6.01
CA LEU A 793 -35.28 -3.21 -4.64
C LEU A 793 -34.28 -2.15 -4.17
N LEU A 794 -33.63 -1.46 -5.08
CA LEU A 794 -32.61 -0.46 -4.78
C LEU A 794 -33.20 0.96 -4.96
N PRO A 795 -32.85 1.93 -4.09
CA PRO A 795 -33.14 3.34 -4.35
C PRO A 795 -32.71 3.71 -5.77
N ARG A 796 -33.52 4.50 -6.47
CA ARG A 796 -33.34 4.80 -7.91
C ARG A 796 -31.89 5.18 -8.27
N PHE A 797 -31.24 6.02 -7.45
CA PHE A 797 -29.85 6.44 -7.67
C PHE A 797 -28.81 5.32 -7.50
N ILE A 798 -29.11 4.28 -6.71
CA ILE A 798 -28.28 3.08 -6.55
C ILE A 798 -28.57 2.09 -7.68
N ALA A 799 -29.85 1.88 -8.03
CA ALA A 799 -30.26 1.01 -9.13
C ALA A 799 -29.64 1.45 -10.47
N GLU A 800 -29.70 2.75 -10.79
CA GLU A 800 -29.12 3.37 -11.99
C GLU A 800 -27.60 3.14 -12.12
N LYS A 801 -26.89 2.94 -10.99
CA LYS A 801 -25.43 2.79 -10.95
C LYS A 801 -24.94 1.36 -10.71
N ALA A 802 -25.75 0.51 -10.06
CA ALA A 802 -25.39 -0.85 -9.67
C ALA A 802 -25.85 -1.91 -10.68
N VAL A 803 -26.99 -1.70 -11.36
CA VAL A 803 -27.57 -2.66 -12.29
C VAL A 803 -27.21 -2.25 -13.72
N LYS A 804 -26.44 -3.09 -14.43
CA LYS A 804 -25.84 -2.79 -15.75
C LYS A 804 -26.82 -2.58 -16.92
N LYS A 805 -28.14 -2.59 -16.67
CA LYS A 805 -29.20 -2.41 -17.67
C LYS A 805 -30.41 -1.69 -17.07
N TRP A 806 -30.23 -0.47 -16.54
CA TRP A 806 -31.40 0.38 -16.34
C TRP A 806 -31.84 0.92 -17.71
N VAL A 807 -32.82 0.26 -18.32
CA VAL A 807 -33.60 0.87 -19.42
C VAL A 807 -34.77 1.57 -18.73
N PRO A 808 -34.93 2.90 -18.85
CA PRO A 808 -36.10 3.58 -18.34
C PRO A 808 -37.34 2.97 -18.98
N VAL A 809 -38.19 2.33 -18.18
CA VAL A 809 -39.57 2.08 -18.60
C VAL A 809 -40.28 3.42 -18.42
N LYS A 810 -40.61 4.08 -19.54
CA LYS A 810 -41.48 5.25 -19.56
C LYS A 810 -42.87 4.91 -19.04
#